data_AF-A0A358GMI2-F1
#
_entry.id   AF-A0A358GMI2-F1
#
_cell.length_a   1.000
_cell.length_b   1.000
_cell.length_c   1.000
_cell.angle_alpha   90.00
_cell.angle_beta   90.00
_cell.angle_gamma   90.00
#
_symmetry.space_group_name_H-M   'P 1'
#
loop_
_entity.id
_entity.type
_entity.pdbx_description
1 polymer ?
#
loop_
_entity_poly.entity_id
_entity_poly.type
_entity_poly.pdbx_seq_one_letter_code
_entity_poly.pdbx_strand_id
1 'polypeptide(L)'
;MQQEVSCMGRSHQDRLRYVYKITSSRIRKLDYDLHLSYHEATVNGELASIGNNQVLRFIETIRKHKNRDVAIAKIEGEIRQLKAMKTNVQNKRTIKRLHEELNQLKFVSDYLLIIIENNKDYDRLNSSKGFKVNGKKYKRLLATTGGAKSSTVIYVSEGIHPLLEKRLNNGRNPNVEMIPAKLEAYKALACSTSIPVSHPERVLVVHDCITEFEANIIQIDDTESEYPQIKSKRNASIKMNMSDGFGLISPELSERWAKELGHGYIPSGFCIRNSFCKGMVFTFDFHEFADKVAYKYMVDDAWGNSVDIHEVDLIITTSMLKLWRSYNSVEDYLLCCGYYGYTFSVTKITPEQLEDERHLNYQFIQSLKLNDAQISELIRPTVDSIKDVLGEDYRKALLFLKGVHINEQHFRSSPNDYIKGLMIDQRLINDPFVRNKIYKQLRKRMNEAKIGVLRVRGNFSIISGDPFTLCQSIFGMTLTGLLKSGEFYSRYWIERDVNRVACFRAPMTCHNNIKVLRFRDTDEIRHWYRYMNTVTILNSWDTTTHSLNGADMDSDQVLTTDNKIVLDAIQELDAIVCVQKTSAPKIPDEKDLIQANKDSFGDLIGFTTNKITSMFDVLANYTEDSAEYQELMYRIQCGQHYQQNAIDQAKGIECKRMPKHWYDIRVAAKNELDLNIVAHKKPYFFIYNDPEQKRDYTTYVEKTSQKCLQRFGMTMDELRSKNELSTDEAQFLTQFGQRLPVSMAPSVMNRLCHQVEKVFEGLKWKQANTAFDHNILMSPKKYSQARYKEIQQLYQVHNEELRSYMTNIRKNKVKKDERSAQWQLFVSRFKEQALGICNNEEDLCNMIVSLCYKNIEKSKQFVWDVSGDQIIRNLLNANDQMVGYPVIDPQGDIEFGGKTFKMTELKLEDPYSENYSE
;
A
#
# COMPACT_ATOMS: atom_id res chain seq x y z
N MET A 1 1.17 -1.75 -1.95
CA MET A 1 1.47 -0.61 -2.84
C MET A 1 2.26 -0.94 -4.10
N GLN A 2 3.52 -1.40 -4.10
CA GLN A 2 4.22 -1.64 -5.39
C GLN A 2 3.61 -2.75 -6.27
N GLN A 3 2.89 -3.71 -5.69
CA GLN A 3 2.15 -4.75 -6.44
C GLN A 3 0.69 -4.40 -6.74
N GLU A 4 0.09 -3.45 -6.02
CA GLU A 4 -1.25 -2.97 -6.38
C GLU A 4 -1.23 -2.26 -7.75
N VAL A 5 -0.05 -1.80 -8.17
CA VAL A 5 0.20 -1.18 -9.47
C VAL A 5 0.51 -2.22 -10.56
N SER A 6 0.96 -3.44 -10.23
CA SER A 6 1.33 -4.44 -11.25
C SER A 6 0.18 -5.35 -11.70
N CYS A 7 -0.86 -5.53 -10.87
CA CYS A 7 -2.00 -6.37 -11.24
C CYS A 7 -3.01 -5.69 -12.18
N MET A 8 -2.95 -4.37 -12.35
CA MET A 8 -3.76 -3.65 -13.33
C MET A 8 -2.82 -3.13 -14.41
N GLY A 9 -2.84 -3.75 -15.59
CA GLY A 9 -1.98 -3.40 -16.73
C GLY A 9 -2.15 -1.97 -17.23
N ARG A 10 -1.66 -1.67 -18.45
CA ARG A 10 -1.72 -0.34 -19.09
C ARG A 10 -3.08 0.38 -18.97
N SER A 11 -4.19 -0.37 -18.85
CA SER A 11 -5.54 0.15 -18.63
C SER A 11 -5.72 1.01 -17.36
N HIS A 12 -4.84 0.92 -16.36
CA HIS A 12 -4.96 1.73 -15.13
C HIS A 12 -4.42 3.16 -15.30
N GLN A 13 -3.32 3.35 -16.04
CA GLN A 13 -2.76 4.69 -16.31
C GLN A 13 -3.70 5.53 -17.19
N ASP A 14 -4.41 4.89 -18.11
CA ASP A 14 -5.35 5.53 -19.04
C ASP A 14 -6.62 6.07 -18.33
N ARG A 15 -6.84 5.69 -17.06
CA ARG A 15 -8.02 6.03 -16.25
C ARG A 15 -7.75 7.05 -15.13
N LEU A 16 -6.54 7.60 -15.07
CA LEU A 16 -6.20 8.64 -14.10
C LEU A 16 -6.83 9.99 -14.50
N ARG A 17 -7.31 10.72 -13.50
CA ARG A 17 -7.83 12.09 -13.63
C ARG A 17 -7.00 13.03 -12.77
N TYR A 18 -6.94 14.30 -13.18
CA TYR A 18 -6.22 15.34 -12.45
C TYR A 18 -7.17 16.30 -11.74
N VAL A 19 -6.91 16.55 -10.46
CA VAL A 19 -7.67 17.48 -9.63
C VAL A 19 -6.72 18.38 -8.87
N TYR A 20 -7.19 19.54 -8.43
CA TYR A 20 -6.40 20.38 -7.54
C TYR A 20 -6.30 19.77 -6.14
N LYS A 21 -5.12 19.89 -5.51
CA LYS A 21 -4.85 19.52 -4.13
C LYS A 21 -4.14 20.67 -3.43
N ILE A 22 -4.86 21.41 -2.59
CA ILE A 22 -4.45 22.71 -2.08
C ILE A 22 -4.50 22.71 -0.55
N THR A 23 -3.60 23.44 0.12
CA THR A 23 -3.66 23.61 1.58
C THR A 23 -4.64 24.70 2.00
N SER A 24 -5.25 24.57 3.18
CA SER A 24 -6.14 25.60 3.72
C SER A 24 -5.44 26.95 3.93
N SER A 25 -4.15 26.96 4.33
CA SER A 25 -3.41 28.21 4.46
C SER A 25 -3.15 28.91 3.13
N ARG A 26 -2.98 28.17 2.02
CA ARG A 26 -2.84 28.74 0.67
C ARG A 26 -4.09 29.53 0.28
N ILE A 27 -5.28 28.98 0.56
CA ILE A 27 -6.56 29.64 0.30
C ILE A 27 -6.70 30.89 1.20
N ARG A 28 -6.39 30.76 2.50
CA ARG A 28 -6.45 31.89 3.45
C ARG A 28 -5.52 33.04 3.08
N LYS A 29 -4.30 32.75 2.61
CA LYS A 29 -3.30 33.77 2.22
C LYS A 29 -3.73 34.63 1.02
N LEU A 30 -4.67 34.13 0.23
CA LEU A 30 -5.22 34.82 -0.94
C LEU A 30 -6.68 35.22 -0.70
N ASP A 31 -6.99 35.53 0.56
CA ASP A 31 -8.30 36.01 1.02
C ASP A 31 -9.49 35.16 0.55
N TYR A 32 -9.31 33.84 0.51
CA TYR A 32 -10.34 32.87 0.12
C TYR A 32 -10.84 33.00 -1.33
N ASP A 33 -10.12 33.71 -2.20
CA ASP A 33 -10.37 33.80 -3.64
C ASP A 33 -9.09 33.51 -4.44
N LEU A 34 -8.84 32.22 -4.65
CA LEU A 34 -7.62 31.73 -5.28
C LEU A 34 -7.77 31.67 -6.81
N HIS A 35 -6.86 32.32 -7.52
CA HIS A 35 -6.69 32.12 -8.96
C HIS A 35 -5.48 31.20 -9.17
N LEU A 36 -5.71 30.05 -9.79
CA LEU A 36 -4.72 28.98 -9.95
C LEU A 36 -4.84 28.35 -11.33
N SER A 37 -3.82 28.55 -12.16
CA SER A 37 -3.72 27.88 -13.46
C SER A 37 -3.24 26.43 -13.31
N TYR A 38 -3.53 25.59 -14.31
CA TYR A 38 -3.00 24.21 -14.34
C TYR A 38 -1.47 24.18 -14.29
N HIS A 39 -0.81 25.12 -14.99
CA HIS A 39 0.63 25.25 -15.00
C HIS A 39 1.19 25.59 -13.61
N GLU A 40 0.63 26.63 -12.97
CA GLU A 40 1.03 27.04 -11.63
C GLU A 40 0.80 25.92 -10.61
N ALA A 41 -0.35 25.24 -10.67
CA ALA A 41 -0.64 24.11 -9.81
C ALA A 41 0.39 22.98 -9.96
N THR A 42 0.82 22.68 -11.19
CA THR A 42 1.84 21.66 -11.44
C THR A 42 3.18 22.06 -10.83
N VAL A 43 3.62 23.30 -11.05
CA VAL A 43 4.90 23.83 -10.50
C VAL A 43 4.89 23.85 -8.97
N ASN A 44 3.75 24.19 -8.37
CA ASN A 44 3.59 24.24 -6.92
C ASN A 44 3.39 22.85 -6.28
N GLY A 45 3.17 21.79 -7.07
CA GLY A 45 2.79 20.47 -6.56
C GLY A 45 1.37 20.41 -6.00
N GLU A 46 0.49 21.29 -6.48
CA GLU A 46 -0.92 21.44 -6.10
C GLU A 46 -1.88 20.69 -7.04
N LEU A 47 -1.36 19.73 -7.82
CA LEU A 47 -2.15 18.85 -8.70
C LEU A 47 -2.06 17.41 -8.20
N ALA A 48 -3.19 16.73 -7.98
CA ALA A 48 -3.22 15.33 -7.61
C ALA A 48 -3.77 14.48 -8.75
N SER A 49 -3.18 13.30 -8.93
CA SER A 49 -3.74 12.25 -9.78
C SER A 49 -4.64 11.35 -8.94
N ILE A 50 -5.86 11.12 -9.41
CA ILE A 50 -6.84 10.24 -8.77
C ILE A 50 -7.35 9.21 -9.77
N GLY A 51 -7.49 7.96 -9.33
CA GLY A 51 -8.06 6.90 -10.16
C GLY A 51 -9.56 7.08 -10.35
N ASN A 52 -10.08 6.62 -11.49
CA ASN A 52 -11.51 6.68 -11.79
C ASN A 52 -12.34 6.00 -10.68
N ASN A 53 -13.39 6.68 -10.24
CA ASN A 53 -14.26 6.25 -9.14
C ASN A 53 -15.71 6.72 -9.41
N GLN A 54 -16.65 6.27 -8.58
CA GLN A 54 -18.07 6.52 -8.80
C GLN A 54 -18.44 8.01 -8.76
N VAL A 55 -17.81 8.80 -7.88
CA VAL A 55 -18.05 10.26 -7.82
C VAL A 55 -17.63 10.94 -9.13
N LEU A 56 -16.49 10.55 -9.71
CA LEU A 56 -16.06 11.09 -11.00
C LEU A 56 -17.01 10.72 -12.13
N ARG A 57 -17.50 9.48 -12.16
CA ARG A 57 -18.55 9.03 -13.11
C ARG A 57 -19.85 9.84 -12.97
N PHE A 58 -20.24 10.17 -11.73
CA PHE A 58 -21.38 11.06 -11.49
C PHE A 58 -21.16 12.47 -12.01
N ILE A 59 -19.97 13.05 -11.79
CA ILE A 59 -19.63 14.37 -12.31
C ILE A 59 -19.71 14.38 -13.84
N GLU A 60 -19.17 13.36 -14.50
CA GLU A 60 -19.23 13.21 -15.95
C GLU A 60 -20.68 13.13 -16.46
N THR A 61 -21.53 12.36 -15.77
CA THR A 61 -22.96 12.25 -16.08
C THR A 61 -23.69 13.58 -15.90
N ILE A 62 -23.47 14.28 -14.78
CA ILE A 62 -24.11 15.57 -14.47
C ILE A 62 -23.70 16.63 -15.49
N ARG A 63 -22.42 16.63 -15.91
CA ARG A 63 -21.89 17.54 -16.93
C ARG A 63 -22.18 17.10 -18.36
N LYS A 64 -22.85 15.95 -18.56
CA LYS A 64 -23.19 15.37 -19.87
C LYS A 64 -21.97 15.12 -20.77
N HIS A 65 -20.82 14.78 -20.16
CA HIS A 65 -19.65 14.36 -20.92
C HIS A 65 -19.86 12.91 -21.40
N LYS A 66 -20.26 12.74 -22.66
CA LYS A 66 -20.37 11.41 -23.29
C LYS A 66 -19.03 10.98 -23.88
N ASN A 67 -18.72 9.70 -23.78
CA ASN A 67 -17.60 9.04 -24.49
C ASN A 67 -16.20 9.65 -24.23
N ARG A 68 -15.97 10.17 -23.02
CA ARG A 68 -14.70 10.81 -22.65
C ARG A 68 -13.50 9.88 -22.79
N ASP A 69 -13.63 8.65 -22.32
CA ASP A 69 -12.54 7.65 -22.39
C ASP A 69 -12.22 7.25 -23.83
N VAL A 70 -13.24 7.16 -24.70
CA VAL A 70 -13.05 6.92 -26.14
C VAL A 70 -12.31 8.10 -26.80
N ALA A 71 -12.67 9.34 -26.43
CA ALA A 71 -11.98 10.53 -26.93
C ALA A 71 -10.51 10.57 -26.48
N ILE A 72 -10.24 10.24 -25.21
CA ILE A 72 -8.88 10.13 -24.66
C ILE A 72 -8.07 9.10 -25.46
N ALA A 73 -8.59 7.88 -25.64
CA ALA A 73 -7.91 6.81 -26.36
C ALA A 73 -7.63 7.19 -27.83
N LYS A 74 -8.57 7.87 -28.49
CA LYS A 74 -8.41 8.37 -29.86
C LYS A 74 -7.28 9.40 -29.94
N ILE A 75 -7.29 10.41 -29.07
CA ILE A 75 -6.25 11.46 -29.03
C ILE A 75 -4.88 10.84 -28.76
N GLU A 76 -4.78 9.89 -27.84
CA GLU A 76 -3.54 9.17 -27.55
C GLU A 76 -3.06 8.33 -28.74
N GLY A 77 -3.99 7.75 -29.51
CA GLY A 77 -3.69 7.10 -30.80
C GLY A 77 -3.12 8.07 -31.83
N GLU A 78 -3.75 9.23 -32.03
CA GLU A 78 -3.29 10.26 -32.96
C GLU A 78 -1.91 10.81 -32.57
N ILE A 79 -1.68 11.06 -31.27
CA ILE A 79 -0.37 11.48 -30.74
C ILE A 79 0.69 10.41 -31.07
N ARG A 80 0.39 9.12 -30.89
CA ARG A 80 1.32 8.02 -31.22
C ARG A 80 1.69 8.01 -32.71
N GLN A 81 0.73 8.23 -33.60
CA GLN A 81 1.01 8.31 -35.04
C GLN A 81 1.89 9.51 -35.39
N LEU A 82 1.58 10.70 -34.84
CA LEU A 82 2.36 11.92 -35.09
C LEU A 82 3.81 11.83 -34.57
N LYS A 83 4.05 11.02 -33.54
CA LYS A 83 5.39 10.76 -33.00
C LYS A 83 6.32 10.01 -33.95
N ALA A 84 5.75 9.18 -34.82
CA ALA A 84 6.51 8.44 -35.84
C ALA A 84 6.83 9.31 -37.08
N MET A 85 6.03 10.34 -37.34
CA MET A 85 6.17 11.19 -38.52
C MET A 85 7.38 12.14 -38.45
N LYS A 86 7.79 12.65 -39.61
CA LYS A 86 8.83 13.69 -39.70
C LYS A 86 8.39 14.96 -38.96
N THR A 87 9.36 15.67 -38.37
CA THR A 87 9.10 16.95 -37.72
C THR A 87 8.82 18.05 -38.74
N ASN A 88 7.65 18.69 -38.65
CA ASN A 88 7.28 19.86 -39.46
C ASN A 88 6.32 20.79 -38.67
N VAL A 89 6.06 21.99 -39.19
CA VAL A 89 5.24 23.00 -38.50
C VAL A 89 3.82 22.51 -38.23
N GLN A 90 3.22 21.79 -39.19
CA GLN A 90 1.85 21.27 -39.07
C GLN A 90 1.76 20.23 -37.95
N ASN A 91 2.62 19.21 -37.97
CA ASN A 91 2.63 18.14 -36.98
C ASN A 91 2.88 18.66 -35.56
N LYS A 92 3.78 19.64 -35.40
CA LYS A 92 4.04 20.30 -34.11
C LYS A 92 2.83 21.08 -33.58
N ARG A 93 2.10 21.77 -34.45
CA ARG A 93 0.86 22.47 -34.06
C ARG A 93 -0.23 21.48 -33.67
N THR A 94 -0.39 20.41 -34.44
CA THR A 94 -1.38 19.36 -34.15
C THR A 94 -1.09 18.65 -32.83
N ILE A 95 0.15 18.22 -32.57
CA ILE A 95 0.50 17.51 -31.33
C ILE A 95 0.31 18.40 -30.09
N LYS A 96 0.63 19.70 -30.19
CA LYS A 96 0.39 20.67 -29.11
C LYS A 96 -1.10 20.80 -28.81
N ARG A 97 -1.93 20.97 -29.85
CA ARG A 97 -3.39 21.04 -29.72
C ARG A 97 -3.96 19.76 -29.07
N LEU A 98 -3.50 18.59 -29.50
CA LEU A 98 -3.94 17.30 -28.97
C LEU A 98 -3.58 17.11 -27.49
N HIS A 99 -2.39 17.52 -27.05
CA HIS A 99 -2.05 17.50 -25.62
C HIS A 99 -2.88 18.48 -24.79
N GLU A 100 -3.15 19.68 -25.30
CA GLU A 100 -4.04 20.64 -24.63
C GLU A 100 -5.46 20.08 -24.49
N GLU A 101 -5.99 19.45 -25.53
CA GLU A 101 -7.28 18.75 -25.53
C GLU A 101 -7.28 17.58 -24.53
N LEU A 102 -6.22 16.76 -24.52
CA LEU A 102 -6.06 15.66 -23.58
C LEU A 102 -6.02 16.14 -22.12
N ASN A 103 -5.30 17.23 -21.84
CA ASN A 103 -5.20 17.80 -20.49
C ASN A 103 -6.56 18.34 -20.01
N GLN A 104 -7.32 19.02 -20.88
CA GLN A 104 -8.69 19.42 -20.58
C GLN A 104 -9.60 18.22 -20.33
N LEU A 105 -9.44 17.14 -21.11
CA LEU A 105 -10.16 15.88 -20.92
C LEU A 105 -9.68 15.08 -19.72
N LYS A 106 -8.51 15.29 -19.13
CA LYS A 106 -8.10 14.58 -17.90
C LYS A 106 -8.33 15.40 -16.65
N PHE A 107 -8.43 16.72 -16.77
CA PHE A 107 -8.66 17.63 -15.65
C PHE A 107 -10.13 17.67 -15.21
N VAL A 108 -10.38 17.63 -13.90
CA VAL A 108 -11.71 17.67 -13.30
C VAL A 108 -11.82 18.87 -12.37
N SER A 109 -12.15 20.03 -12.95
CA SER A 109 -12.27 21.31 -12.23
C SER A 109 -13.43 21.39 -11.23
N ASP A 110 -14.28 20.38 -11.15
CA ASP A 110 -15.40 20.33 -10.21
C ASP A 110 -15.08 19.58 -8.92
N TYR A 111 -13.89 18.98 -8.82
CA TYR A 111 -13.46 18.17 -7.69
C TYR A 111 -12.14 18.72 -7.13
N LEU A 112 -12.10 18.98 -5.83
CA LEU A 112 -10.99 19.65 -5.16
C LEU A 112 -10.62 18.91 -3.88
N LEU A 113 -9.33 18.66 -3.67
CA LEU A 113 -8.79 18.14 -2.42
C LEU A 113 -8.23 19.30 -1.60
N ILE A 114 -8.67 19.46 -0.36
CA ILE A 114 -8.13 20.47 0.56
C ILE A 114 -7.46 19.79 1.74
N ILE A 115 -6.17 20.07 1.94
CA ILE A 115 -5.44 19.69 3.15
C ILE A 115 -5.69 20.74 4.21
N ILE A 116 -6.39 20.37 5.27
CA ILE A 116 -6.73 21.20 6.41
C ILE A 116 -5.55 21.24 7.38
N GLU A 117 -4.96 22.43 7.57
CA GLU A 117 -3.83 22.62 8.49
C GLU A 117 -4.27 23.05 9.89
N ASN A 118 -5.46 23.63 10.03
CA ASN A 118 -6.05 23.97 11.33
C ASN A 118 -7.58 24.03 11.25
N ASN A 119 -8.23 23.79 12.39
CA ASN A 119 -9.70 23.73 12.47
C ASN A 119 -10.39 25.06 12.17
N LYS A 120 -9.75 26.21 12.47
CA LYS A 120 -10.31 27.54 12.19
C LYS A 120 -10.49 27.77 10.69
N ASP A 121 -9.52 27.35 9.88
CA ASP A 121 -9.66 27.42 8.42
C ASP A 121 -10.80 26.53 7.94
N TYR A 122 -10.89 25.30 8.44
CA TYR A 122 -11.97 24.38 8.07
C TYR A 122 -13.36 24.95 8.36
N ASP A 123 -13.54 25.55 9.54
CA ASP A 123 -14.76 26.24 9.91
C ASP A 123 -15.07 27.42 8.98
N ARG A 124 -14.05 28.19 8.62
CA ARG A 124 -14.21 29.33 7.70
C ARG A 124 -14.56 28.89 6.29
N LEU A 125 -13.98 27.80 5.79
CA LEU A 125 -14.27 27.22 4.46
C LEU A 125 -15.71 26.67 4.38
N ASN A 126 -16.26 26.16 5.49
CA ASN A 126 -17.61 25.59 5.56
C ASN A 126 -18.68 26.59 6.04
N SER A 127 -18.30 27.82 6.37
CA SER A 127 -19.24 28.89 6.74
C SER A 127 -19.97 29.46 5.52
N SER A 128 -21.00 30.27 5.76
CA SER A 128 -21.73 31.01 4.71
C SER A 128 -20.83 31.90 3.84
N LYS A 129 -19.65 32.29 4.33
CA LYS A 129 -18.67 33.09 3.60
C LYS A 129 -17.95 32.29 2.50
N GLY A 130 -17.80 30.96 2.67
CA GLY A 130 -17.21 30.05 1.67
C GLY A 130 -15.82 30.44 1.14
N PHE A 131 -15.45 29.90 -0.01
CA PHE A 131 -14.24 30.26 -0.75
C PHE A 131 -14.43 30.01 -2.25
N LYS A 132 -13.52 30.55 -3.06
CA LYS A 132 -13.50 30.38 -4.51
C LYS A 132 -12.13 29.91 -5.00
N VAL A 133 -12.17 29.12 -6.07
CA VAL A 133 -10.99 28.82 -6.90
C VAL A 133 -11.37 29.07 -8.35
N ASN A 134 -10.62 29.94 -9.04
CA ASN A 134 -10.86 30.36 -10.42
C ASN A 134 -12.30 30.87 -10.64
N GLY A 135 -12.77 31.76 -9.77
CA GLY A 135 -14.13 32.32 -9.80
C GLY A 135 -15.26 31.35 -9.43
N LYS A 136 -14.97 30.05 -9.24
CA LYS A 136 -15.96 29.02 -8.91
C LYS A 136 -16.02 28.80 -7.39
N LYS A 137 -17.24 28.80 -6.84
CA LYS A 137 -17.49 28.46 -5.42
C LYS A 137 -17.51 26.94 -5.22
N TYR A 138 -17.01 26.50 -4.07
CA TYR A 138 -16.97 25.10 -3.70
C TYR A 138 -17.66 24.85 -2.36
N LYS A 139 -18.25 23.66 -2.22
CA LYS A 139 -18.85 23.15 -0.99
C LYS A 139 -18.21 21.83 -0.62
N ARG A 140 -18.17 21.58 0.68
CA ARG A 140 -17.72 20.32 1.23
C ARG A 140 -18.60 19.18 0.73
N LEU A 141 -17.99 18.10 0.26
CA LEU A 141 -18.69 16.88 -0.10
C LEU A 141 -18.58 15.85 1.03
N LEU A 142 -17.35 15.38 1.28
CA LEU A 142 -17.06 14.40 2.32
C LEU A 142 -15.54 14.34 2.61
N ALA A 143 -15.14 13.63 3.67
CA ALA A 143 -13.78 13.14 3.85
C ALA A 143 -13.76 11.61 3.77
N THR A 144 -12.82 11.04 3.02
CA THR A 144 -12.59 9.60 3.07
C THR A 144 -11.87 9.24 4.37
N THR A 145 -11.95 8.00 4.84
CA THR A 145 -11.23 7.56 6.06
C THR A 145 -9.72 7.83 5.98
N GLY A 146 -9.09 7.56 4.83
CA GLY A 146 -7.69 7.90 4.59
C GLY A 146 -7.45 9.40 4.45
N GLY A 147 -8.40 10.12 3.83
CA GLY A 147 -8.42 11.58 3.76
C GLY A 147 -8.41 12.22 5.14
N ALA A 148 -9.37 11.88 6.01
CA ALA A 148 -9.46 12.38 7.37
C ALA A 148 -8.17 12.16 8.19
N LYS A 149 -7.58 10.95 8.14
CA LYS A 149 -6.28 10.66 8.80
C LYS A 149 -5.14 11.57 8.32
N SER A 150 -5.20 11.99 7.06
CA SER A 150 -4.26 12.95 6.44
C SER A 150 -4.76 14.40 6.44
N SER A 151 -5.82 14.70 7.18
CA SER A 151 -6.52 15.99 7.20
C SER A 151 -6.93 16.51 5.82
N THR A 152 -7.20 15.62 4.86
CA THR A 152 -7.62 15.95 3.50
C THR A 152 -9.13 15.75 3.33
N VAL A 153 -9.83 16.80 2.88
CA VAL A 153 -11.28 16.82 2.66
C VAL A 153 -11.59 17.06 1.19
N ILE A 154 -12.63 16.42 0.66
CA ILE A 154 -13.10 16.57 -0.72
C ILE A 154 -14.15 17.67 -0.76
N TYR A 155 -13.91 18.64 -1.63
CA TYR A 155 -14.82 19.72 -1.98
C TYR A 155 -15.24 19.58 -3.43
N VAL A 156 -16.47 19.96 -3.75
CA VAL A 156 -16.99 19.98 -5.11
C VAL A 156 -17.62 21.31 -5.45
N SER A 157 -17.78 21.59 -6.74
CA SER A 157 -18.38 22.85 -7.16
C SER A 157 -19.82 22.99 -6.67
N GLU A 158 -20.17 24.19 -6.20
CA GLU A 158 -21.47 24.45 -5.57
C GLU A 158 -22.65 24.10 -6.51
N GLY A 159 -22.49 24.30 -7.82
CA GLY A 159 -23.53 24.03 -8.82
C GLY A 159 -23.87 22.54 -9.02
N ILE A 160 -22.98 21.62 -8.67
CA ILE A 160 -23.25 20.16 -8.80
C ILE A 160 -23.46 19.47 -7.45
N HIS A 161 -23.11 20.14 -6.35
CA HIS A 161 -23.16 19.60 -5.00
C HIS A 161 -24.53 18.98 -4.63
N PRO A 162 -25.70 19.63 -4.88
CA PRO A 162 -26.99 19.03 -4.51
C PRO A 162 -27.31 17.74 -5.27
N LEU A 163 -26.87 17.63 -6.54
CA LEU A 163 -27.08 16.43 -7.34
C LEU A 163 -26.15 15.29 -6.89
N LEU A 164 -24.91 15.62 -6.54
CA LEU A 164 -23.98 14.65 -5.96
C LEU A 164 -24.46 14.15 -4.60
N GLU A 165 -24.96 15.02 -3.73
CA GLU A 165 -25.54 14.60 -2.44
C GLU A 165 -26.71 13.64 -2.64
N LYS A 166 -27.65 13.94 -3.55
CA LYS A 166 -28.76 13.02 -3.85
C LYS A 166 -28.26 11.64 -4.31
N ARG A 167 -27.28 11.61 -5.21
CA ARG A 167 -26.67 10.36 -5.67
C ARG A 167 -25.93 9.63 -4.54
N LEU A 168 -25.17 10.33 -3.72
CA LEU A 168 -24.44 9.72 -2.59
C LEU A 168 -25.36 9.19 -1.50
N ASN A 169 -26.57 9.74 -1.34
CA ASN A 169 -27.57 9.21 -0.42
C ASN A 169 -28.37 8.04 -1.02
N ASN A 170 -28.36 7.85 -2.34
CA ASN A 170 -28.93 6.69 -3.05
C ASN A 170 -30.32 6.26 -2.56
N GLY A 171 -31.24 7.20 -2.38
CA GLY A 171 -32.61 6.91 -1.96
C GLY A 171 -32.79 6.37 -0.54
N ARG A 172 -31.73 6.31 0.29
CA ARG A 172 -31.83 5.81 1.67
C ARG A 172 -32.89 6.59 2.47
N ASN A 173 -33.57 5.93 3.40
CA ASN A 173 -34.39 6.61 4.39
C ASN A 173 -33.54 7.57 5.26
N PRO A 174 -33.77 8.90 5.24
CA PRO A 174 -32.96 9.87 5.97
C PRO A 174 -33.20 9.85 7.48
N ASN A 175 -34.31 9.27 7.95
CA ASN A 175 -34.72 9.26 9.36
C ASN A 175 -34.09 8.11 10.17
N VAL A 176 -33.30 7.25 9.54
CA VAL A 176 -32.57 6.19 10.24
C VAL A 176 -31.44 6.83 11.06
N GLU A 177 -31.46 6.61 12.38
CA GLU A 177 -30.41 7.09 13.27
C GLU A 177 -29.08 6.36 13.00
N MET A 178 -28.01 7.14 12.90
CA MET A 178 -26.69 6.65 12.57
C MET A 178 -25.61 7.45 13.27
N ILE A 179 -24.44 6.86 13.40
CA ILE A 179 -23.26 7.60 13.85
C ILE A 179 -22.75 8.44 12.67
N PRO A 180 -22.61 9.77 12.81
CA PRO A 180 -22.21 10.65 11.71
C PRO A 180 -20.93 10.19 11.00
N ALA A 181 -19.92 9.76 11.76
CA ALA A 181 -18.67 9.22 11.22
C ALA A 181 -18.87 7.96 10.36
N LYS A 182 -19.81 7.06 10.74
CA LYS A 182 -20.13 5.87 9.94
C LYS A 182 -20.81 6.25 8.63
N LEU A 183 -21.80 7.15 8.67
CA LEU A 183 -22.48 7.62 7.46
C LEU A 183 -21.49 8.29 6.48
N GLU A 184 -20.60 9.13 7.00
CA GLU A 184 -19.53 9.76 6.22
C GLU A 184 -18.63 8.70 5.56
N ALA A 185 -18.17 7.70 6.33
CA ALA A 185 -17.35 6.60 5.83
C ALA A 185 -18.07 5.76 4.75
N TYR A 186 -19.38 5.54 4.90
CA TYR A 186 -20.16 4.78 3.92
C TYR A 186 -20.39 5.56 2.63
N LYS A 187 -20.69 6.87 2.71
CA LYS A 187 -20.75 7.76 1.52
C LYS A 187 -19.40 7.81 0.81
N ALA A 188 -18.31 7.82 1.57
CA ALA A 188 -16.95 7.87 1.03
C ALA A 188 -16.56 6.66 0.18
N LEU A 189 -17.27 5.52 0.29
CA LEU A 189 -17.02 4.34 -0.54
C LEU A 189 -17.09 4.65 -2.04
N ALA A 190 -17.94 5.60 -2.45
CA ALA A 190 -18.05 6.07 -3.84
C ALA A 190 -16.76 6.73 -4.38
N CYS A 191 -15.84 7.15 -3.51
CA CYS A 191 -14.54 7.70 -3.89
C CYS A 191 -13.47 6.61 -4.09
N SER A 192 -13.78 5.33 -3.89
CA SER A 192 -12.85 4.22 -4.11
C SER A 192 -12.58 4.03 -5.60
N THR A 193 -11.30 3.99 -5.99
CA THR A 193 -10.92 3.63 -7.35
C THR A 193 -11.42 2.24 -7.67
N SER A 194 -12.24 2.12 -8.72
CA SER A 194 -13.00 0.90 -9.01
C SER A 194 -13.37 0.81 -10.48
N ILE A 195 -13.44 -0.42 -10.98
CA ILE A 195 -13.79 -0.76 -12.37
C ILE A 195 -15.22 -1.31 -12.37
N PRO A 196 -16.17 -0.67 -13.08
CA PRO A 196 -17.53 -1.21 -13.24
C PRO A 196 -17.51 -2.59 -13.92
N VAL A 197 -18.41 -3.46 -13.50
CA VAL A 197 -18.68 -4.79 -14.09
C VAL A 197 -20.17 -4.91 -14.42
N SER A 198 -20.54 -5.92 -15.19
CA SER A 198 -21.94 -6.23 -15.48
C SER A 198 -22.76 -6.47 -14.21
N HIS A 199 -24.04 -6.15 -14.29
CA HIS A 199 -24.97 -6.44 -13.20
C HIS A 199 -25.14 -7.96 -13.05
N PRO A 200 -25.17 -8.49 -11.82
CA PRO A 200 -25.63 -9.84 -11.54
C PRO A 200 -27.08 -10.01 -12.02
N GLU A 201 -27.47 -11.22 -12.42
CA GLU A 201 -28.84 -11.57 -12.80
C GLU A 201 -29.78 -11.43 -11.60
N ARG A 202 -29.37 -11.95 -10.43
CA ARG A 202 -30.14 -11.80 -9.19
C ARG A 202 -29.21 -11.76 -7.97
N VAL A 203 -29.37 -10.69 -7.20
CA VAL A 203 -28.64 -10.50 -5.95
C VAL A 203 -29.50 -10.94 -4.77
N LEU A 204 -28.93 -11.77 -3.90
CA LEU A 204 -29.52 -12.11 -2.61
C LEU A 204 -28.77 -11.39 -1.49
N VAL A 205 -29.50 -10.73 -0.60
CA VAL A 205 -28.93 -10.19 0.65
C VAL A 205 -29.37 -11.09 1.79
N VAL A 206 -28.42 -11.60 2.57
CA VAL A 206 -28.69 -12.49 3.71
C VAL A 206 -28.16 -11.89 5.00
N HIS A 207 -28.67 -12.34 6.14
CA HIS A 207 -28.10 -12.00 7.43
C HIS A 207 -26.68 -12.55 7.58
N ASP A 208 -25.90 -11.85 8.40
CA ASP A 208 -24.57 -12.32 8.79
C ASP A 208 -24.65 -13.67 9.53
N CYS A 209 -23.69 -14.55 9.28
CA CYS A 209 -23.55 -15.82 9.95
C CYS A 209 -22.86 -15.64 11.32
N ILE A 210 -23.61 -15.88 12.40
CA ILE A 210 -23.11 -15.77 13.77
C ILE A 210 -22.85 -17.17 14.32
N THR A 211 -21.66 -17.38 14.86
CA THR A 211 -21.26 -18.60 15.57
C THR A 211 -20.99 -18.27 17.04
N GLU A 212 -21.25 -19.24 17.90
CA GLU A 212 -21.03 -19.11 19.35
C GLU A 212 -20.13 -20.27 19.82
N PHE A 213 -19.06 -19.93 20.53
CA PHE A 213 -18.11 -20.90 21.09
C PHE A 213 -17.47 -20.35 22.37
N GLU A 214 -16.79 -21.21 23.13
CA GLU A 214 -16.04 -20.83 24.32
C GLU A 214 -14.54 -20.72 24.01
N ALA A 215 -13.88 -19.69 24.52
CA ALA A 215 -12.44 -19.53 24.38
C ALA A 215 -11.80 -18.83 25.58
N ASN A 216 -10.51 -19.08 25.80
CA ASN A 216 -9.71 -18.27 26.72
C ASN A 216 -9.32 -16.97 26.02
N ILE A 217 -9.53 -15.83 26.70
CA ILE A 217 -9.23 -14.51 26.16
C ILE A 217 -8.60 -13.60 27.21
N ILE A 218 -7.92 -12.57 26.73
CA ILE A 218 -7.48 -11.42 27.50
C ILE A 218 -8.37 -10.25 27.12
N GLN A 219 -9.28 -9.85 28.00
CA GLN A 219 -10.13 -8.69 27.77
C GLN A 219 -9.41 -7.41 28.21
N ILE A 220 -9.46 -6.38 27.36
CA ILE A 220 -8.97 -5.03 27.69
C ILE A 220 -10.12 -4.03 27.59
N ASP A 221 -10.32 -3.25 28.65
CA ASP A 221 -11.45 -2.32 28.77
C ASP A 221 -11.04 -1.02 29.47
N ASP A 222 -11.31 0.13 28.85
CA ASP A 222 -11.06 1.45 29.43
C ASP A 222 -12.34 2.25 29.71
N THR A 223 -13.50 1.61 29.76
CA THR A 223 -14.79 2.30 29.97
C THR A 223 -14.96 2.86 31.38
N GLU A 224 -14.47 2.16 32.40
CA GLU A 224 -14.68 2.49 33.83
C GLU A 224 -13.45 3.09 34.52
N SER A 225 -12.35 3.31 33.79
CA SER A 225 -11.07 3.73 34.37
C SER A 225 -10.30 4.73 33.50
N GLU A 226 -9.33 5.42 34.10
CA GLU A 226 -8.40 6.29 33.35
C GLU A 226 -7.50 5.47 32.40
N TYR A 227 -6.98 4.34 32.90
CA TYR A 227 -6.14 3.40 32.13
C TYR A 227 -6.88 2.10 31.84
N PRO A 228 -6.64 1.44 30.69
CA PRO A 228 -7.32 0.20 30.34
C PRO A 228 -7.03 -0.91 31.36
N GLN A 229 -8.07 -1.61 31.81
CA GLN A 229 -7.94 -2.77 32.68
C GLN A 229 -7.79 -4.05 31.86
N ILE A 230 -6.85 -4.91 32.26
CA ILE A 230 -6.66 -6.23 31.66
C ILE A 230 -7.26 -7.31 32.55
N LYS A 231 -8.11 -8.17 31.98
CA LYS A 231 -8.73 -9.31 32.68
C LYS A 231 -8.59 -10.58 31.84
N SER A 232 -7.93 -11.60 32.40
CA SER A 232 -7.91 -12.93 31.79
C SER A 232 -9.24 -13.64 32.07
N LYS A 233 -9.92 -14.11 31.03
CA LYS A 233 -11.18 -14.85 31.13
C LYS A 233 -11.01 -16.23 30.54
N ARG A 234 -11.28 -17.26 31.34
CA ARG A 234 -11.33 -18.65 30.88
C ARG A 234 -12.73 -18.99 30.40
N ASN A 235 -12.82 -19.79 29.33
CA ASN A 235 -14.08 -20.24 28.72
C ASN A 235 -15.10 -19.10 28.54
N ALA A 236 -14.63 -17.94 28.05
CA ALA A 236 -15.51 -16.83 27.73
C ALA A 236 -16.39 -17.21 26.54
N SER A 237 -17.69 -16.97 26.65
CA SER A 237 -18.61 -17.09 25.51
C SER A 237 -18.29 -16.00 24.48
N ILE A 238 -17.87 -16.43 23.29
CA ILE A 238 -17.57 -15.57 22.14
C ILE A 238 -18.70 -15.71 21.13
N LYS A 239 -19.28 -14.58 20.74
CA LYS A 239 -20.15 -14.49 19.57
C LYS A 239 -19.35 -13.89 18.43
N MET A 240 -19.11 -14.68 17.39
CA MET A 240 -18.32 -14.27 16.24
C MET A 240 -19.22 -14.12 15.01
N ASN A 241 -19.21 -12.94 14.39
CA ASN A 241 -19.67 -12.80 13.01
C ASN A 241 -18.58 -13.38 12.09
N MET A 242 -18.77 -14.63 11.67
CA MET A 242 -17.79 -15.30 10.83
C MET A 242 -17.85 -14.77 9.39
N SER A 243 -18.94 -14.13 8.97
CA SER A 243 -19.14 -13.56 7.62
C SER A 243 -18.94 -12.06 7.52
N ASP A 244 -18.29 -11.43 8.50
CA ASP A 244 -18.14 -9.97 8.50
C ASP A 244 -17.38 -9.48 7.25
N GLY A 245 -18.10 -8.84 6.33
CA GLY A 245 -17.53 -8.28 5.12
C GLY A 245 -17.33 -9.27 3.99
N PHE A 246 -17.87 -10.50 4.03
CA PHE A 246 -17.89 -11.39 2.86
C PHE A 246 -19.22 -12.03 2.51
N GLY A 247 -19.35 -12.37 1.22
CA GLY A 247 -20.45 -13.12 0.61
C GLY A 247 -19.95 -14.08 -0.47
N LEU A 248 -20.84 -14.59 -1.31
CA LEU A 248 -20.56 -15.64 -2.30
C LEU A 248 -20.88 -15.16 -3.72
N ILE A 249 -20.12 -15.66 -4.69
CA ILE A 249 -20.32 -15.44 -6.12
C ILE A 249 -20.33 -16.79 -6.82
N SER A 250 -21.29 -17.00 -7.73
CA SER A 250 -21.36 -18.24 -8.51
C SER A 250 -20.13 -18.40 -9.41
N PRO A 251 -19.71 -19.64 -9.72
CA PRO A 251 -18.63 -19.88 -10.68
C PRO A 251 -18.84 -19.17 -12.03
N GLU A 252 -20.08 -19.15 -12.54
CA GLU A 252 -20.46 -18.54 -13.80
C GLU A 252 -20.30 -17.02 -13.77
N LEU A 253 -20.78 -16.36 -12.71
CA LEU A 253 -20.62 -14.92 -12.57
C LEU A 253 -19.15 -14.53 -12.35
N SER A 254 -18.42 -15.33 -11.58
CA SER A 254 -16.99 -15.16 -11.34
C SER A 254 -16.21 -15.19 -12.67
N GLU A 255 -16.50 -16.17 -13.54
CA GLU A 255 -15.87 -16.27 -14.86
C GLU A 255 -16.24 -15.08 -15.76
N ARG A 256 -17.51 -14.65 -15.76
CA ARG A 256 -18.00 -13.48 -16.51
C ARG A 256 -17.25 -12.20 -16.09
N TRP A 257 -17.21 -11.91 -14.80
CA TRP A 257 -16.50 -10.73 -14.29
C TRP A 257 -14.99 -10.80 -14.51
N ALA A 258 -14.38 -11.98 -14.41
CA ALA A 258 -12.97 -12.16 -14.71
C ALA A 258 -12.66 -11.78 -16.17
N LYS A 259 -13.47 -12.25 -17.14
CA LYS A 259 -13.33 -11.91 -18.56
C LYS A 259 -13.50 -10.42 -18.82
N GLU A 260 -14.50 -9.77 -18.21
CA GLU A 260 -14.71 -8.32 -18.32
C GLU A 260 -13.53 -7.49 -17.78
N LEU A 261 -12.87 -8.00 -16.74
CA LEU A 261 -11.68 -7.40 -16.15
C LEU A 261 -10.39 -7.77 -16.91
N GLY A 262 -10.47 -8.63 -17.93
CA GLY A 262 -9.34 -9.02 -18.77
C GLY A 262 -8.50 -10.18 -18.24
N HIS A 263 -9.10 -11.08 -17.44
CA HIS A 263 -8.46 -12.25 -16.86
C HIS A 263 -8.99 -13.55 -17.48
N GLY A 264 -8.07 -14.51 -17.72
CA GLY A 264 -8.36 -15.82 -18.32
C GLY A 264 -8.49 -16.98 -17.32
N TYR A 265 -8.70 -16.69 -16.03
CA TYR A 265 -8.85 -17.67 -14.96
C TYR A 265 -10.06 -17.30 -14.08
N ILE A 266 -10.59 -18.28 -13.34
CA ILE A 266 -11.65 -18.06 -12.34
C ILE A 266 -10.98 -17.65 -11.01
N PRO A 267 -11.15 -16.40 -10.53
CA PRO A 267 -10.53 -15.95 -9.29
C PRO A 267 -11.18 -16.57 -8.06
N SER A 268 -10.43 -16.68 -6.96
CA SER A 268 -11.00 -17.05 -5.66
C SER A 268 -12.00 -16.03 -5.13
N GLY A 269 -11.85 -14.74 -5.47
CA GLY A 269 -12.85 -13.74 -5.11
C GLY A 269 -12.57 -12.32 -5.59
N PHE A 270 -13.58 -11.47 -5.39
CA PHE A 270 -13.60 -10.07 -5.81
C PHE A 270 -13.96 -9.17 -4.63
N CYS A 271 -13.20 -8.09 -4.44
CA CYS A 271 -13.57 -7.02 -3.53
C CYS A 271 -14.51 -6.06 -4.28
N ILE A 272 -15.80 -6.11 -3.95
CA ILE A 272 -16.85 -5.39 -4.67
C ILE A 272 -17.18 -4.06 -4.00
N ARG A 273 -17.68 -3.12 -4.80
CA ARG A 273 -18.28 -1.86 -4.38
C ARG A 273 -19.60 -1.66 -5.11
N ASN A 274 -20.57 -1.15 -4.37
CA ASN A 274 -21.78 -0.50 -4.87
C ASN A 274 -22.18 0.57 -3.85
N SER A 275 -23.31 1.25 -4.00
CA SER A 275 -23.76 2.25 -3.03
C SER A 275 -23.90 1.64 -1.64
N PHE A 276 -23.18 2.14 -0.65
CA PHE A 276 -23.13 1.59 0.72
C PHE A 276 -22.75 0.09 0.82
N CYS A 277 -22.29 -0.53 -0.26
CA CYS A 277 -21.91 -1.94 -0.32
C CYS A 277 -20.38 -2.07 -0.45
N LYS A 278 -19.77 -2.82 0.48
CA LYS A 278 -18.34 -3.14 0.48
C LYS A 278 -18.13 -4.53 1.07
N GLY A 279 -17.34 -5.36 0.39
CA GLY A 279 -16.84 -6.61 0.94
C GLY A 279 -16.16 -7.49 -0.11
N MET A 280 -15.74 -8.68 0.30
CA MET A 280 -15.30 -9.74 -0.62
C MET A 280 -16.48 -10.61 -1.03
N VAL A 281 -16.52 -11.05 -2.27
CA VAL A 281 -17.34 -12.20 -2.67
C VAL A 281 -16.42 -13.31 -3.14
N PHE A 282 -16.58 -14.50 -2.55
CA PHE A 282 -15.74 -15.66 -2.83
C PHE A 282 -16.44 -16.65 -3.74
N THR A 283 -15.70 -17.19 -4.71
CA THR A 283 -16.23 -18.12 -5.71
C THR A 283 -16.56 -19.45 -5.04
N PHE A 284 -17.85 -19.76 -4.93
CA PHE A 284 -18.35 -20.95 -4.26
C PHE A 284 -19.63 -21.43 -4.94
N ASP A 285 -19.73 -22.73 -5.17
CA ASP A 285 -20.86 -23.32 -5.89
C ASP A 285 -22.01 -23.60 -4.93
N PHE A 286 -22.73 -22.54 -4.57
CA PHE A 286 -23.87 -22.63 -3.66
C PHE A 286 -25.10 -23.27 -4.33
N HIS A 287 -25.14 -23.38 -5.65
CA HIS A 287 -26.14 -24.16 -6.38
C HIS A 287 -25.90 -25.66 -6.17
N GLU A 288 -24.67 -26.12 -6.35
CA GLU A 288 -24.30 -27.50 -6.05
C GLU A 288 -24.53 -27.82 -4.56
N PHE A 289 -24.27 -26.86 -3.65
CA PHE A 289 -24.58 -27.02 -2.23
C PHE A 289 -26.08 -27.23 -2.00
N ALA A 290 -26.93 -26.47 -2.69
CA ALA A 290 -28.38 -26.62 -2.61
C ALA A 290 -28.82 -28.04 -3.03
N ASP A 291 -28.21 -28.58 -4.09
CA ASP A 291 -28.57 -29.88 -4.67
C ASP A 291 -28.03 -31.08 -3.87
N LYS A 292 -26.78 -30.99 -3.38
CA LYS A 292 -26.06 -32.16 -2.80
C LYS A 292 -26.02 -32.18 -1.28
N VAL A 293 -26.18 -31.03 -0.64
CA VAL A 293 -26.03 -30.88 0.82
C VAL A 293 -27.35 -30.47 1.46
N ALA A 294 -27.94 -29.36 1.01
CA ALA A 294 -29.14 -28.82 1.62
C ALA A 294 -30.42 -29.56 1.19
N TYR A 295 -30.45 -30.08 -0.04
CA TYR A 295 -31.65 -30.61 -0.70
C TYR A 295 -32.84 -29.63 -0.61
N LYS A 296 -32.55 -28.32 -0.74
CA LYS A 296 -33.50 -27.22 -0.49
C LYS A 296 -33.31 -26.06 -1.48
N TYR A 297 -34.42 -25.70 -2.13
CA TYR A 297 -34.64 -24.58 -3.07
C TYR A 297 -34.58 -23.18 -2.48
N MET A 298 -35.44 -23.04 -1.48
CA MET A 298 -35.93 -21.74 -1.03
C MET A 298 -35.18 -21.28 0.21
N VAL A 299 -34.67 -20.05 0.17
CA VAL A 299 -33.97 -19.38 1.25
C VAL A 299 -34.60 -18.03 1.54
N ASP A 300 -34.43 -17.51 2.74
CA ASP A 300 -34.99 -16.21 3.11
C ASP A 300 -33.92 -15.11 2.92
N ASP A 301 -34.32 -13.99 2.33
CA ASP A 301 -33.50 -12.78 2.28
C ASP A 301 -33.48 -12.05 3.65
N ALA A 302 -32.67 -11.00 3.77
CA ALA A 302 -32.54 -10.20 4.98
C ALA A 302 -33.80 -9.41 5.37
N TRP A 303 -34.82 -9.36 4.50
CA TRP A 303 -36.13 -8.74 4.74
C TRP A 303 -37.23 -9.78 4.99
N GLY A 304 -36.93 -11.08 4.93
CA GLY A 304 -37.86 -12.18 5.16
C GLY A 304 -38.62 -12.66 3.92
N ASN A 305 -38.20 -12.27 2.72
CA ASN A 305 -38.79 -12.77 1.48
C ASN A 305 -38.15 -14.11 1.08
N SER A 306 -38.97 -15.05 0.60
CA SER A 306 -38.48 -16.33 0.10
C SER A 306 -37.96 -16.22 -1.34
N VAL A 307 -36.75 -16.74 -1.57
CA VAL A 307 -36.01 -16.64 -2.84
C VAL A 307 -35.53 -18.03 -3.26
N ASP A 308 -35.69 -18.36 -4.53
CA ASP A 308 -35.10 -19.55 -5.14
C ASP A 308 -33.60 -19.31 -5.39
N ILE A 309 -32.74 -20.12 -4.77
CA ILE A 309 -31.29 -19.97 -4.83
C ILE A 309 -30.73 -20.24 -6.24
N HIS A 310 -31.42 -21.02 -7.08
CA HIS A 310 -30.95 -21.34 -8.44
C HIS A 310 -30.97 -20.12 -9.36
N GLU A 311 -31.79 -19.11 -9.05
CA GLU A 311 -31.84 -17.86 -9.81
C GLU A 311 -30.78 -16.85 -9.38
N VAL A 312 -30.13 -17.08 -8.23
CA VAL A 312 -29.16 -16.17 -7.61
C VAL A 312 -27.76 -16.42 -8.18
N ASP A 313 -27.05 -15.36 -8.54
CA ASP A 313 -25.64 -15.43 -8.96
C ASP A 313 -24.68 -14.67 -8.02
N LEU A 314 -25.22 -13.79 -7.17
CA LEU A 314 -24.46 -13.05 -6.15
C LEU A 314 -25.17 -13.03 -4.80
N ILE A 315 -24.48 -13.47 -3.75
CA ILE A 315 -24.95 -13.40 -2.35
C ILE A 315 -24.08 -12.41 -1.58
N ILE A 316 -24.70 -11.43 -0.92
CA ILE A 316 -24.01 -10.49 -0.03
C ILE A 316 -24.63 -10.52 1.36
N THR A 317 -23.85 -10.24 2.39
CA THR A 317 -24.33 -10.23 3.79
C THR A 317 -24.73 -8.83 4.25
N THR A 318 -25.50 -8.76 5.34
CA THR A 318 -25.90 -7.49 5.95
C THR A 318 -24.73 -6.64 6.44
N SER A 319 -23.61 -7.25 6.82
CA SER A 319 -22.37 -6.52 7.10
C SER A 319 -21.75 -5.90 5.85
N MET A 320 -21.98 -6.44 4.65
CA MET A 320 -21.49 -5.84 3.40
C MET A 320 -22.34 -4.65 2.94
N LEU A 321 -23.67 -4.80 2.98
CA LEU A 321 -24.62 -3.73 2.65
C LEU A 321 -24.90 -2.87 3.89
N LYS A 322 -24.00 -1.93 4.16
CA LYS A 322 -23.90 -1.18 5.43
C LYS A 322 -25.19 -0.45 5.84
N LEU A 323 -26.03 -0.06 4.88
CA LEU A 323 -27.31 0.63 5.07
C LEU A 323 -28.53 -0.19 4.64
N TRP A 324 -28.47 -1.52 4.67
CA TRP A 324 -29.57 -2.37 4.19
C TRP A 324 -30.93 -2.03 4.85
N ARG A 325 -30.94 -1.69 6.14
CA ARG A 325 -32.15 -1.26 6.89
C ARG A 325 -32.77 0.06 6.41
N SER A 326 -32.09 0.80 5.54
CA SER A 326 -32.63 2.03 4.95
C SER A 326 -33.48 1.79 3.69
N TYR A 327 -33.66 0.53 3.29
CA TYR A 327 -34.38 0.09 2.09
C TYR A 327 -35.44 -0.96 2.44
N ASN A 328 -36.46 -1.10 1.60
CA ASN A 328 -37.57 -2.03 1.84
C ASN A 328 -37.29 -3.47 1.35
N SER A 329 -36.43 -3.62 0.33
CA SER A 329 -35.98 -4.91 -0.21
C SER A 329 -34.67 -4.72 -1.00
N VAL A 330 -34.09 -5.83 -1.50
CA VAL A 330 -32.94 -5.75 -2.42
C VAL A 330 -33.33 -5.08 -3.74
N GLU A 331 -34.54 -5.30 -4.24
CA GLU A 331 -35.04 -4.69 -5.47
C GLU A 331 -35.18 -3.18 -5.32
N ASP A 332 -35.70 -2.68 -4.19
CA ASP A 332 -35.76 -1.24 -3.88
C ASP A 332 -34.36 -0.61 -3.86
N TYR A 333 -33.41 -1.29 -3.22
CA TYR A 333 -32.00 -0.86 -3.20
C TYR A 333 -31.38 -0.82 -4.61
N LEU A 334 -31.58 -1.87 -5.42
CA LEU A 334 -31.03 -1.95 -6.77
C LEU A 334 -31.70 -0.97 -7.74
N LEU A 335 -33.01 -0.74 -7.61
CA LEU A 335 -33.74 0.30 -8.34
C LEU A 335 -33.17 1.68 -8.03
N CYS A 336 -32.95 2.00 -6.74
CA CYS A 336 -32.29 3.23 -6.33
C CYS A 336 -30.89 3.35 -6.93
N CYS A 337 -30.09 2.27 -6.87
CA CYS A 337 -28.76 2.23 -7.48
C CYS A 337 -28.82 2.55 -8.97
N GLY A 338 -29.70 1.89 -9.74
CA GLY A 338 -29.88 2.14 -11.16
C GLY A 338 -30.32 3.58 -11.46
N TYR A 339 -31.31 4.09 -10.73
CA TYR A 339 -31.81 5.46 -10.89
C TYR A 339 -30.72 6.52 -10.63
N TYR A 340 -29.91 6.33 -9.60
CA TYR A 340 -28.81 7.24 -9.26
C TYR A 340 -27.51 6.91 -9.99
N GLY A 341 -27.48 5.92 -10.89
CA GLY A 341 -26.37 5.59 -11.78
C GLY A 341 -25.21 4.86 -11.12
N TYR A 342 -25.46 4.14 -10.03
CA TYR A 342 -24.52 3.16 -9.49
C TYR A 342 -24.50 1.90 -10.35
N THR A 343 -23.37 1.20 -10.28
CA THR A 343 -23.15 -0.13 -10.85
C THR A 343 -22.29 -0.91 -9.87
N PHE A 344 -22.38 -2.24 -9.91
CA PHE A 344 -21.37 -3.06 -9.25
C PHE A 344 -20.00 -2.75 -9.86
N SER A 345 -18.99 -2.63 -9.01
CA SER A 345 -17.63 -2.35 -9.42
C SER A 345 -16.65 -3.15 -8.58
N VAL A 346 -15.53 -3.53 -9.17
CA VAL A 346 -14.46 -4.28 -8.50
C VAL A 346 -13.31 -3.33 -8.16
N THR A 347 -12.85 -3.37 -6.91
CA THR A 347 -11.65 -2.63 -6.46
C THR A 347 -10.41 -3.51 -6.42
N LYS A 348 -10.59 -4.81 -6.21
CA LYS A 348 -9.51 -5.80 -6.09
C LYS A 348 -10.02 -7.17 -6.51
N ILE A 349 -9.15 -7.94 -7.14
CA ILE A 349 -9.37 -9.33 -7.56
C ILE A 349 -8.25 -10.18 -6.96
N THR A 350 -8.56 -11.39 -6.52
CA THR A 350 -7.52 -12.35 -6.09
C THR A 350 -6.66 -12.73 -7.29
N PRO A 351 -5.32 -12.81 -7.15
CA PRO A 351 -4.45 -13.18 -8.26
C PRO A 351 -4.65 -14.65 -8.67
N GLU A 352 -4.14 -15.03 -9.84
CA GLU A 352 -4.13 -16.42 -10.30
C GLU A 352 -3.23 -17.31 -9.43
N GLN A 353 -2.09 -16.76 -9.00
CA GLN A 353 -1.10 -17.45 -8.16
C GLN A 353 -0.58 -16.51 -7.07
N LEU A 354 -0.23 -17.08 -5.92
CA LEU A 354 0.47 -16.38 -4.85
C LEU A 354 1.98 -16.40 -5.09
N GLU A 355 2.66 -15.37 -4.62
CA GLU A 355 4.12 -15.33 -4.59
C GLU A 355 4.69 -16.35 -3.61
N ASP A 356 5.88 -16.88 -3.90
CA ASP A 356 6.57 -17.83 -3.01
C ASP A 356 7.52 -17.18 -2.00
N GLU A 357 7.81 -15.89 -2.15
CA GLU A 357 8.77 -15.19 -1.32
C GLU A 357 8.24 -13.82 -0.90
N ARG A 358 8.40 -13.51 0.39
CA ARG A 358 8.02 -12.22 0.97
C ARG A 358 9.06 -11.73 1.96
N HIS A 359 8.90 -10.48 2.36
CA HIS A 359 9.73 -9.89 3.40
C HIS A 359 8.95 -9.83 4.71
N LEU A 360 9.61 -10.19 5.81
CA LEU A 360 9.19 -9.83 7.15
C LEU A 360 9.26 -8.30 7.33
N ASN A 361 8.70 -7.82 8.44
CA ASN A 361 8.94 -6.48 8.94
C ASN A 361 9.32 -6.56 10.43
N TYR A 362 9.86 -5.49 11.00
CA TYR A 362 10.28 -5.48 12.41
C TYR A 362 9.14 -5.79 13.39
N GLN A 363 7.88 -5.45 13.08
CA GLN A 363 6.74 -5.72 13.97
C GLN A 363 6.48 -7.23 14.09
N PHE A 364 6.79 -8.01 13.05
CA PHE A 364 6.64 -9.46 13.04
C PHE A 364 7.79 -10.18 13.78
N ILE A 365 8.89 -9.48 14.06
CA ILE A 365 10.11 -10.05 14.65
C ILE A 365 10.31 -9.61 16.10
N GLN A 366 9.98 -8.36 16.44
CA GLN A 366 10.39 -7.71 17.68
C GLN A 366 9.95 -8.41 18.98
N SER A 367 8.84 -9.15 18.92
CA SER A 367 8.29 -9.89 20.07
C SER A 367 8.74 -11.35 20.13
N LEU A 368 9.48 -11.85 19.11
CA LEU A 368 9.97 -13.22 19.07
C LEU A 368 11.17 -13.39 20.02
N LYS A 369 11.22 -14.47 20.80
CA LYS A 369 12.35 -14.76 21.68
C LYS A 369 13.49 -15.42 20.89
N LEU A 370 14.27 -14.61 20.15
CA LEU A 370 15.38 -15.08 19.31
C LEU A 370 16.74 -14.91 19.99
N ASN A 371 17.55 -15.98 19.96
CA ASN A 371 18.97 -15.92 20.29
C ASN A 371 19.82 -15.49 19.08
N ASP A 372 21.11 -15.21 19.32
CA ASP A 372 21.98 -14.64 18.29
C ASP A 372 22.24 -15.59 17.10
N ALA A 373 22.27 -16.91 17.33
CA ALA A 373 22.43 -17.90 16.27
C ALA A 373 21.18 -18.00 15.39
N GLN A 374 19.99 -17.96 15.99
CA GLN A 374 18.71 -17.89 15.29
C GLN A 374 18.60 -16.59 14.47
N ILE A 375 19.02 -15.46 15.03
CA ILE A 375 19.08 -14.18 14.28
C ILE A 375 20.01 -14.31 13.08
N SER A 376 21.21 -14.88 13.27
CA SER A 376 22.17 -15.10 12.18
C SER A 376 21.58 -15.97 11.07
N GLU A 377 20.87 -17.05 11.42
CA GLU A 377 20.20 -17.90 10.44
C GLU A 377 19.06 -17.19 9.71
N LEU A 378 18.27 -16.39 10.43
CA LEU A 378 17.16 -15.63 9.86
C LEU A 378 17.62 -14.55 8.86
N ILE A 379 18.73 -13.86 9.13
CA ILE A 379 19.26 -12.82 8.21
C ILE A 379 20.02 -13.40 7.01
N ARG A 380 20.58 -14.61 7.14
CA ARG A 380 21.49 -15.23 6.16
C ARG A 380 20.94 -15.23 4.72
N PRO A 381 19.69 -15.69 4.43
CA PRO A 381 19.17 -15.70 3.06
C PRO A 381 19.09 -14.32 2.41
N THR A 382 18.89 -13.27 3.21
CA THR A 382 18.83 -11.88 2.73
C THR A 382 20.23 -11.34 2.46
N VAL A 383 21.15 -11.60 3.40
CA VAL A 383 22.51 -11.07 3.35
C VAL A 383 23.34 -11.75 2.26
N ASP A 384 23.22 -13.06 2.10
CA ASP A 384 23.94 -13.80 1.05
C ASP A 384 23.46 -13.38 -0.35
N SER A 385 22.15 -13.20 -0.53
CA SER A 385 21.61 -12.64 -1.78
C SER A 385 22.18 -11.26 -2.12
N ILE A 386 22.40 -10.40 -1.12
CA ILE A 386 23.03 -9.08 -1.34
C ILE A 386 24.49 -9.25 -1.74
N LYS A 387 25.22 -10.20 -1.13
CA LYS A 387 26.63 -10.48 -1.45
C LYS A 387 26.81 -11.03 -2.87
N ASP A 388 25.90 -11.87 -3.34
CA ASP A 388 25.96 -12.48 -4.68
C ASP A 388 25.94 -11.44 -5.82
N VAL A 389 25.29 -10.30 -5.61
CA VAL A 389 25.15 -9.22 -6.62
C VAL A 389 26.40 -8.35 -6.72
N LEU A 390 27.30 -8.42 -5.73
CA LEU A 390 28.45 -7.52 -5.63
C LEU A 390 29.49 -7.72 -6.76
N GLY A 391 29.45 -8.83 -7.49
CA GLY A 391 30.47 -9.23 -8.48
C GLY A 391 30.36 -8.61 -9.87
N GLU A 392 29.58 -7.55 -10.07
CA GLU A 392 29.35 -6.89 -11.38
C GLU A 392 28.79 -7.79 -12.52
N ASP A 393 28.35 -9.02 -12.20
CA ASP A 393 27.68 -9.91 -13.16
C ASP A 393 26.29 -9.37 -13.50
N TYR A 394 26.08 -8.94 -14.75
CA TYR A 394 24.80 -8.40 -15.20
C TYR A 394 23.65 -9.41 -15.05
N ARG A 395 23.93 -10.72 -15.12
CA ARG A 395 22.94 -11.80 -14.99
C ARG A 395 22.41 -11.86 -13.56
N LYS A 396 23.32 -11.78 -12.57
CA LYS A 396 22.95 -11.67 -11.15
C LYS A 396 22.28 -10.34 -10.82
N ALA A 397 22.70 -9.25 -11.47
CA ALA A 397 22.02 -7.96 -11.36
C ALA A 397 20.57 -8.03 -11.87
N LEU A 398 20.31 -8.72 -12.99
CA LEU A 398 18.95 -8.95 -13.50
C LEU A 398 18.09 -9.71 -12.48
N LEU A 399 18.62 -10.80 -11.91
CA LEU A 399 17.93 -11.58 -10.87
C LEU A 399 17.62 -10.74 -9.63
N PHE A 400 18.53 -9.85 -9.22
CA PHE A 400 18.30 -8.92 -8.11
C PHE A 400 17.24 -7.84 -8.42
N LEU A 401 17.24 -7.32 -9.65
CA LEU A 401 16.38 -6.21 -10.05
C LEU A 401 14.95 -6.64 -10.41
N LYS A 402 14.78 -7.82 -11.02
CA LYS A 402 13.49 -8.35 -11.50
C LYS A 402 12.94 -9.50 -10.66
N GLY A 403 13.78 -10.15 -9.85
CA GLY A 403 13.44 -11.39 -9.14
C GLY A 403 13.84 -12.64 -9.92
N VAL A 404 13.52 -13.81 -9.36
CA VAL A 404 13.97 -15.12 -9.88
C VAL A 404 13.01 -15.77 -10.88
N HIS A 405 11.80 -15.23 -11.04
CA HIS A 405 10.76 -15.77 -11.93
C HIS A 405 10.59 -14.88 -13.17
N ILE A 406 11.65 -14.73 -13.97
CA ILE A 406 11.62 -13.93 -15.19
C ILE A 406 11.16 -14.83 -16.35
N ASN A 407 10.17 -14.39 -17.11
CA ASN A 407 9.73 -15.03 -18.35
C ASN A 407 9.33 -13.98 -19.40
N GLU A 408 8.90 -14.44 -20.58
CA GLU A 408 8.46 -13.57 -21.68
C GLU A 408 7.34 -12.59 -21.26
N GLN A 409 6.31 -13.07 -20.56
CA GLN A 409 5.20 -12.23 -20.10
C GLN A 409 5.69 -11.14 -19.14
N HIS A 410 6.62 -11.47 -18.24
CA HIS A 410 7.27 -10.49 -17.36
C HIS A 410 8.08 -9.44 -18.15
N PHE A 411 8.77 -9.84 -19.22
CA PHE A 411 9.46 -8.90 -20.10
C PHE A 411 8.48 -7.96 -20.82
N ARG A 412 7.42 -8.52 -21.40
CA ARG A 412 6.40 -7.75 -22.16
C ARG A 412 5.66 -6.76 -21.27
N SER A 413 5.31 -7.16 -20.06
CA SER A 413 4.61 -6.31 -19.08
C SER A 413 5.53 -5.33 -18.33
N SER A 414 6.85 -5.54 -18.35
CA SER A 414 7.81 -4.68 -17.65
C SER A 414 7.87 -3.26 -18.21
N PRO A 415 8.04 -2.24 -17.34
CA PRO A 415 8.35 -0.87 -17.76
C PRO A 415 9.58 -0.80 -18.67
N ASN A 416 9.56 0.13 -19.62
CA ASN A 416 10.68 0.39 -20.53
C ASN A 416 11.76 1.24 -19.85
N ASP A 417 12.53 0.59 -18.97
CA ASP A 417 13.61 1.20 -18.18
C ASP A 417 14.98 0.57 -18.48
N TYR A 418 16.01 1.03 -17.76
CA TYR A 418 17.38 0.52 -17.90
C TYR A 418 17.52 -0.96 -17.53
N ILE A 419 16.59 -1.53 -16.75
CA ILE A 419 16.60 -2.95 -16.39
C ILE A 419 16.15 -3.77 -17.60
N LYS A 420 15.06 -3.35 -18.25
CA LYS A 420 14.62 -3.94 -19.52
C LYS A 420 15.67 -3.77 -20.62
N GLY A 421 16.35 -2.61 -20.64
CA GLY A 421 17.50 -2.39 -21.51
C GLY A 421 18.62 -3.40 -21.27
N LEU A 422 18.94 -3.70 -20.01
CA LEU A 422 19.99 -4.66 -19.65
C LEU A 422 19.68 -6.10 -20.09
N MET A 423 18.40 -6.45 -20.25
CA MET A 423 17.97 -7.73 -20.84
C MET A 423 18.21 -7.76 -22.37
N ILE A 424 18.35 -6.61 -23.02
CA ILE A 424 18.57 -6.52 -24.47
C ILE A 424 20.06 -6.36 -24.77
N ASP A 425 20.77 -5.52 -24.01
CA ASP A 425 22.17 -5.21 -24.22
C ASP A 425 22.97 -5.19 -22.92
N GLN A 426 23.81 -6.22 -22.74
CA GLN A 426 24.64 -6.38 -21.54
C GLN A 426 25.63 -5.22 -21.32
N ARG A 427 26.00 -4.45 -22.37
CA ARG A 427 26.94 -3.33 -22.25
C ARG A 427 26.43 -2.22 -21.33
N LEU A 428 25.12 -2.16 -21.09
CA LEU A 428 24.50 -1.22 -20.15
C LEU A 428 24.99 -1.39 -18.70
N ILE A 429 25.52 -2.56 -18.32
CA ILE A 429 26.12 -2.73 -16.99
C ILE A 429 27.32 -1.81 -16.77
N ASN A 430 27.96 -1.33 -17.85
CA ASN A 430 29.10 -0.42 -17.79
C ASN A 430 28.68 1.05 -17.65
N ASP A 431 27.39 1.39 -17.82
CA ASP A 431 26.90 2.75 -17.63
C ASP A 431 27.03 3.16 -16.14
N PRO A 432 27.78 4.23 -15.82
CA PRO A 432 27.89 4.74 -14.45
C PRO A 432 26.54 5.04 -13.79
N PHE A 433 25.53 5.43 -14.57
CA PHE A 433 24.18 5.63 -14.08
C PHE A 433 23.53 4.32 -13.62
N VAL A 434 23.58 3.27 -14.46
CA VAL A 434 23.02 1.93 -14.15
C VAL A 434 23.71 1.34 -12.93
N ARG A 435 25.04 1.37 -12.87
CA ARG A 435 25.81 0.90 -11.70
C ARG A 435 25.43 1.64 -10.43
N ASN A 436 25.36 2.97 -10.48
CA ASN A 436 24.96 3.76 -9.31
C ASN A 436 23.52 3.47 -8.88
N LYS A 437 22.61 3.16 -9.81
CA LYS A 437 21.24 2.73 -9.50
C LYS A 437 21.21 1.39 -8.80
N ILE A 438 21.94 0.39 -9.29
CA ILE A 438 22.08 -0.92 -8.65
C ILE A 438 22.68 -0.75 -7.25
N TYR A 439 23.78 0.01 -7.13
CA TYR A 439 24.42 0.31 -5.84
C TYR A 439 23.47 0.97 -4.84
N LYS A 440 22.71 1.99 -5.26
CA LYS A 440 21.73 2.65 -4.40
C LYS A 440 20.63 1.69 -3.94
N GLN A 441 20.21 0.76 -4.81
CA GLN A 441 19.25 -0.28 -4.46
C GLN A 441 19.84 -1.29 -3.48
N LEU A 442 21.08 -1.75 -3.68
CA LEU A 442 21.77 -2.63 -2.74
C LEU A 442 21.94 -1.96 -1.37
N ARG A 443 22.41 -0.72 -1.32
CA ARG A 443 22.52 0.05 -0.06
C ARG A 443 21.17 0.22 0.63
N LYS A 444 20.10 0.42 -0.16
CA LYS A 444 18.73 0.46 0.36
C LYS A 444 18.33 -0.89 0.95
N ARG A 445 18.58 -2.01 0.25
CA ARG A 445 18.31 -3.36 0.75
C ARG A 445 19.11 -3.69 2.02
N MET A 446 20.37 -3.29 2.10
CA MET A 446 21.17 -3.42 3.32
C MET A 446 20.55 -2.65 4.49
N ASN A 447 20.12 -1.40 4.28
CA ASN A 447 19.45 -0.62 5.33
C ASN A 447 18.07 -1.20 5.69
N GLU A 448 17.34 -1.74 4.72
CA GLU A 448 16.06 -2.43 4.93
C GLU A 448 16.24 -3.71 5.76
N ALA A 449 17.29 -4.49 5.49
CA ALA A 449 17.63 -5.67 6.29
C ALA A 449 17.91 -5.31 7.76
N LYS A 450 18.59 -4.18 8.02
CA LYS A 450 18.85 -3.66 9.38
C LYS A 450 17.58 -3.31 10.18
N ILE A 451 16.46 -3.10 9.49
CA ILE A 451 15.15 -2.84 10.11
C ILE A 451 14.20 -4.04 9.98
N GLY A 452 14.73 -5.25 9.76
CA GLY A 452 13.94 -6.48 9.75
C GLY A 452 13.20 -6.78 8.46
N VAL A 453 13.52 -6.11 7.34
CA VAL A 453 12.99 -6.48 6.02
C VAL A 453 13.77 -7.69 5.49
N LEU A 454 13.41 -8.86 6.01
CA LEU A 454 14.12 -10.12 5.78
C LEU A 454 13.32 -11.05 4.88
N ARG A 455 14.00 -11.63 3.90
CA ARG A 455 13.47 -12.55 2.90
C ARG A 455 13.14 -13.90 3.52
N VAL A 456 11.89 -14.35 3.36
CA VAL A 456 11.40 -15.66 3.81
C VAL A 456 10.50 -16.29 2.73
N ARG A 457 10.45 -17.62 2.68
CA ARG A 457 9.41 -18.33 1.93
C ARG A 457 8.06 -18.00 2.57
N GLY A 458 7.14 -17.47 1.78
CA GLY A 458 5.88 -16.96 2.32
C GLY A 458 5.14 -16.07 1.34
N ASN A 459 3.89 -15.77 1.67
CA ASN A 459 2.99 -15.02 0.81
C ASN A 459 2.05 -14.12 1.61
N PHE A 460 1.48 -13.12 0.93
CA PHE A 460 0.30 -12.42 1.42
C PHE A 460 -0.93 -12.98 0.72
N SER A 461 -1.84 -13.57 1.48
CA SER A 461 -3.11 -14.08 0.98
C SER A 461 -4.28 -13.29 1.57
N ILE A 462 -5.35 -13.10 0.80
CA ILE A 462 -6.60 -12.53 1.34
C ILE A 462 -7.22 -13.54 2.31
N ILE A 463 -7.73 -13.02 3.43
CA ILE A 463 -8.49 -13.78 4.42
C ILE A 463 -9.89 -14.05 3.86
N SER A 464 -10.34 -15.29 3.93
CA SER A 464 -11.72 -15.70 3.70
C SER A 464 -12.26 -16.33 4.99
N GLY A 465 -13.53 -16.12 5.30
CA GLY A 465 -14.23 -16.97 6.27
C GLY A 465 -14.67 -18.27 5.59
N ASP A 466 -15.26 -19.20 6.32
CA ASP A 466 -15.70 -20.48 5.76
C ASP A 466 -16.97 -20.31 4.88
N PRO A 467 -16.87 -20.44 3.53
CA PRO A 467 -18.03 -20.33 2.65
C PRO A 467 -19.07 -21.42 2.89
N PHE A 468 -18.63 -22.60 3.33
CA PHE A 468 -19.52 -23.74 3.60
C PHE A 468 -20.39 -23.44 4.83
N THR A 469 -19.82 -22.88 5.90
CA THR A 469 -20.58 -22.42 7.07
C THR A 469 -21.57 -21.32 6.70
N LEU A 470 -21.20 -20.39 5.82
CA LEU A 470 -22.13 -19.36 5.33
C LEU A 470 -23.31 -19.99 4.58
N CYS A 471 -23.07 -20.96 3.70
CA CYS A 471 -24.14 -21.71 3.02
C CYS A 471 -25.05 -22.43 4.02
N GLN A 472 -24.49 -23.13 5.02
CA GLN A 472 -25.31 -23.76 6.08
C GLN A 472 -26.23 -22.75 6.76
N SER A 473 -25.72 -21.55 7.07
CA SER A 473 -26.51 -20.47 7.64
C SER A 473 -27.64 -20.01 6.72
N ILE A 474 -27.35 -19.83 5.43
CA ILE A 474 -28.33 -19.40 4.41
C ILE A 474 -29.48 -20.40 4.28
N PHE A 475 -29.18 -21.70 4.32
CA PHE A 475 -30.19 -22.75 4.22
C PHE A 475 -30.91 -23.08 5.55
N GLY A 476 -30.51 -22.45 6.67
CA GLY A 476 -31.06 -22.70 8.00
C GLY A 476 -30.65 -24.06 8.59
N MET A 477 -29.47 -24.55 8.20
CA MET A 477 -28.90 -25.81 8.67
C MET A 477 -28.12 -25.61 9.97
N THR A 478 -27.80 -26.72 10.65
CA THR A 478 -26.84 -26.70 11.76
C THR A 478 -25.47 -26.27 11.27
N LEU A 479 -24.94 -25.19 11.83
CA LEU A 479 -23.61 -24.69 11.54
C LEU A 479 -22.57 -25.70 12.06
N THR A 480 -21.80 -26.28 11.16
CA THR A 480 -20.71 -27.21 11.47
C THR A 480 -19.43 -26.80 10.74
N GLY A 481 -19.55 -26.23 9.54
CA GLY A 481 -18.40 -25.91 8.68
C GLY A 481 -17.62 -27.15 8.26
N LEU A 482 -16.54 -26.95 7.50
CA LEU A 482 -15.59 -28.02 7.18
C LEU A 482 -14.32 -27.97 8.05
N LEU A 483 -14.06 -26.82 8.68
CA LEU A 483 -12.88 -26.56 9.49
C LEU A 483 -13.27 -26.41 10.95
N LYS A 484 -12.62 -27.15 11.85
CA LYS A 484 -12.80 -27.02 13.30
C LYS A 484 -11.90 -25.93 13.89
N SER A 485 -12.07 -25.66 15.18
CA SER A 485 -11.18 -24.76 15.94
C SER A 485 -9.71 -25.16 15.76
N GLY A 486 -8.86 -24.20 15.36
CA GLY A 486 -7.44 -24.44 15.06
C GLY A 486 -7.14 -25.09 13.70
N GLU A 487 -8.15 -25.45 12.90
CA GLU A 487 -7.99 -25.90 11.51
C GLU A 487 -8.20 -24.75 10.53
N PHE A 488 -7.44 -24.77 9.43
CA PHE A 488 -7.45 -23.75 8.39
C PHE A 488 -7.30 -24.40 7.02
N TYR A 489 -7.59 -23.66 5.95
CA TYR A 489 -7.31 -24.12 4.58
C TYR A 489 -6.51 -23.10 3.78
N SER A 490 -5.51 -23.59 3.05
CA SER A 490 -4.79 -22.83 2.04
C SER A 490 -4.26 -23.80 0.99
N ARG A 491 -4.87 -23.79 -0.19
CA ARG A 491 -4.46 -24.66 -1.31
C ARG A 491 -2.97 -24.48 -1.63
N TYR A 492 -2.50 -23.24 -1.64
CA TYR A 492 -1.09 -22.89 -1.88
C TYR A 492 -0.11 -23.67 -1.00
N TRP A 493 -0.39 -23.78 0.30
CA TRP A 493 0.49 -24.47 1.25
C TRP A 493 0.31 -25.99 1.22
N ILE A 494 -0.92 -26.46 1.03
CA ILE A 494 -1.26 -27.88 0.88
C ILE A 494 -0.53 -28.48 -0.33
N GLU A 495 -0.55 -27.82 -1.49
CA GLU A 495 0.16 -28.26 -2.70
C GLU A 495 1.69 -28.27 -2.55
N ARG A 496 2.22 -27.66 -1.47
CA ARG A 496 3.65 -27.62 -1.14
C ARG A 496 4.02 -28.55 0.01
N ASP A 497 3.11 -29.42 0.44
CA ASP A 497 3.27 -30.33 1.57
C ASP A 497 3.65 -29.60 2.88
N VAL A 498 3.07 -28.40 3.08
CA VAL A 498 3.25 -27.60 4.30
C VAL A 498 1.95 -27.65 5.11
N ASN A 499 2.02 -28.26 6.29
CA ASN A 499 0.86 -28.44 7.17
C ASN A 499 0.71 -27.34 8.23
N ARG A 500 1.70 -26.47 8.43
CA ARG A 500 1.61 -25.36 9.39
C ARG A 500 2.47 -24.16 9.00
N VAL A 501 2.00 -22.96 9.32
CA VAL A 501 2.68 -21.69 9.03
C VAL A 501 2.48 -20.67 10.13
N ALA A 502 3.45 -19.78 10.31
CA ALA A 502 3.30 -18.56 11.10
C ALA A 502 2.43 -17.58 10.32
N CYS A 503 1.52 -16.90 11.00
CA CYS A 503 0.55 -15.98 10.42
C CYS A 503 0.56 -14.64 11.16
N PHE A 504 0.63 -13.56 10.37
CA PHE A 504 0.71 -12.19 10.85
C PHE A 504 -0.26 -11.30 10.06
N ARG A 505 -0.94 -10.37 10.72
CA ARG A 505 -1.64 -9.25 10.06
C ARG A 505 -1.02 -7.93 10.50
N ALA A 506 -0.72 -7.06 9.55
CA ALA A 506 -0.22 -5.72 9.82
C ALA A 506 -1.38 -4.70 9.93
N PRO A 507 -1.27 -3.67 10.79
CA PRO A 507 -0.24 -3.51 11.81
C PRO A 507 -0.48 -4.42 13.03
N MET A 508 0.59 -4.97 13.59
CA MET A 508 0.53 -5.69 14.88
C MET A 508 1.46 -5.03 15.89
N THR A 509 1.09 -5.13 17.15
CA THR A 509 1.80 -4.47 18.25
C THR A 509 2.03 -5.38 19.45
N CYS A 510 1.50 -6.60 19.46
CA CYS A 510 1.66 -7.53 20.57
C CYS A 510 1.98 -8.94 20.07
N HIS A 511 2.67 -9.76 20.88
CA HIS A 511 2.92 -11.16 20.55
C HIS A 511 1.60 -11.96 20.43
N ASN A 512 0.56 -11.58 21.20
CA ASN A 512 -0.80 -12.12 21.10
C ASN A 512 -1.43 -12.01 19.71
N ASN A 513 -0.84 -11.20 18.81
CA ASN A 513 -1.31 -11.08 17.44
C ASN A 513 -0.79 -12.14 16.48
N ILE A 514 0.12 -13.00 16.92
CA ILE A 514 0.72 -14.03 16.09
C ILE A 514 -0.09 -15.33 16.25
N LYS A 515 -0.44 -15.96 15.14
CA LYS A 515 -1.06 -17.29 15.12
C LYS A 515 -0.23 -18.29 14.33
N VAL A 516 -0.31 -19.56 14.71
CA VAL A 516 0.16 -20.67 13.90
C VAL A 516 -1.05 -21.31 13.24
N LEU A 517 -1.14 -21.24 11.92
CA LEU A 517 -2.22 -21.88 11.17
C LEU A 517 -1.83 -23.31 10.89
N ARG A 518 -2.77 -24.25 11.11
CA ARG A 518 -2.62 -25.69 10.83
C ARG A 518 -3.59 -26.07 9.73
N PHE A 519 -3.06 -26.52 8.60
CA PHE A 519 -3.86 -26.77 7.41
C PHE A 519 -4.47 -28.16 7.42
N ARG A 520 -5.77 -28.22 7.09
CA ARG A 520 -6.54 -29.45 6.93
C ARG A 520 -6.82 -29.69 5.46
N ASP A 521 -6.69 -30.94 5.04
CA ASP A 521 -6.86 -31.35 3.66
C ASP A 521 -7.62 -32.68 3.61
N THR A 522 -8.84 -32.64 3.06
CA THR A 522 -9.71 -33.80 2.84
C THR A 522 -10.35 -33.68 1.46
N ASP A 523 -10.84 -34.78 0.90
CA ASP A 523 -11.46 -34.74 -0.44
C ASP A 523 -12.72 -33.85 -0.46
N GLU A 524 -13.48 -33.81 0.63
CA GLU A 524 -14.61 -32.90 0.78
C GLU A 524 -14.19 -31.42 0.80
N ILE A 525 -13.13 -31.08 1.56
CA ILE A 525 -12.57 -29.73 1.61
C ILE A 525 -12.06 -29.32 0.21
N ARG A 526 -11.34 -30.20 -0.48
CA ARG A 526 -10.84 -29.94 -1.84
C ARG A 526 -11.98 -29.71 -2.84
N HIS A 527 -13.06 -30.48 -2.72
CA HIS A 527 -14.23 -30.35 -3.58
C HIS A 527 -14.91 -29.00 -3.40
N TRP A 528 -15.25 -28.62 -2.17
CA TRP A 528 -15.98 -27.38 -1.87
C TRP A 528 -15.13 -26.12 -2.02
N TYR A 529 -13.82 -26.21 -1.74
CA TYR A 529 -12.90 -25.08 -1.85
C TYR A 529 -12.06 -25.11 -3.14
N ARG A 530 -12.52 -25.81 -4.18
CA ARG A 530 -11.80 -25.97 -5.47
C ARG A 530 -11.46 -24.66 -6.19
N TYR A 531 -12.22 -23.60 -5.95
CA TYR A 531 -11.97 -22.25 -6.51
C TYR A 531 -11.15 -21.34 -5.58
N MET A 532 -10.89 -21.78 -4.33
CA MET A 532 -10.23 -20.99 -3.27
C MET A 532 -8.70 -21.18 -3.29
N ASN A 533 -8.11 -20.93 -4.46
CA ASN A 533 -6.71 -21.22 -4.77
C ASN A 533 -5.70 -20.32 -4.05
N THR A 534 -6.02 -19.03 -3.88
CA THR A 534 -5.05 -18.00 -3.46
C THR A 534 -5.47 -17.25 -2.19
N VAL A 535 -6.28 -17.89 -1.35
CA VAL A 535 -6.80 -17.31 -0.10
C VAL A 535 -6.43 -18.19 1.09
N THR A 536 -6.51 -17.62 2.29
CA THR A 536 -6.45 -18.37 3.54
C THR A 536 -7.84 -18.38 4.15
N ILE A 537 -8.45 -19.57 4.27
CA ILE A 537 -9.78 -19.75 4.87
C ILE A 537 -9.61 -19.95 6.37
N LEU A 538 -10.28 -19.11 7.15
CA LEU A 538 -10.39 -19.22 8.61
C LEU A 538 -11.60 -20.06 8.98
N ASN A 539 -11.47 -20.87 10.03
CA ASN A 539 -12.60 -21.59 10.61
C ASN A 539 -13.57 -20.64 11.32
N SER A 540 -14.77 -21.16 11.62
CA SER A 540 -15.85 -20.42 12.27
C SER A 540 -15.88 -20.61 13.80
N TRP A 541 -14.83 -21.16 14.43
CA TRP A 541 -14.91 -21.72 15.79
C TRP A 541 -13.76 -21.31 16.73
N ASP A 542 -13.02 -20.25 16.41
CA ASP A 542 -11.93 -19.77 17.26
C ASP A 542 -11.69 -18.25 17.21
N THR A 543 -10.75 -17.77 18.03
CA THR A 543 -10.46 -16.35 18.19
C THR A 543 -9.37 -15.83 17.23
N THR A 544 -9.16 -16.47 16.08
CA THR A 544 -8.10 -16.07 15.14
C THR A 544 -8.26 -14.64 14.64
N THR A 545 -9.47 -14.21 14.29
CA THR A 545 -9.77 -12.83 13.86
C THR A 545 -9.42 -11.80 14.95
N HIS A 546 -9.72 -12.12 16.21
CA HIS A 546 -9.39 -11.30 17.38
C HIS A 546 -7.87 -11.19 17.58
N SER A 547 -7.15 -12.32 17.51
CA SER A 547 -5.67 -12.31 17.56
C SER A 547 -5.10 -11.48 16.43
N LEU A 548 -5.63 -11.60 15.21
CA LEU A 548 -5.22 -10.77 14.08
C LEU A 548 -5.74 -9.32 14.21
N ASN A 549 -5.84 -8.76 15.41
CA ASN A 549 -6.16 -7.37 15.71
C ASN A 549 -7.55 -6.96 15.19
N GLY A 550 -8.53 -7.87 15.29
CA GLY A 550 -9.89 -7.67 14.80
C GLY A 550 -9.99 -7.71 13.27
N ALA A 551 -9.35 -8.68 12.63
CA ALA A 551 -9.44 -8.88 11.19
C ALA A 551 -10.89 -9.19 10.76
N ASP A 552 -11.30 -8.65 9.61
CA ASP A 552 -12.56 -9.00 8.94
C ASP A 552 -12.28 -9.65 7.58
N MET A 553 -13.32 -9.97 6.82
CA MET A 553 -13.21 -10.64 5.52
C MET A 553 -13.45 -9.66 4.36
N ASP A 554 -13.23 -8.36 4.58
CA ASP A 554 -13.53 -7.30 3.60
C ASP A 554 -12.38 -6.95 2.64
N SER A 555 -11.36 -7.84 2.59
CA SER A 555 -10.11 -7.85 1.79
C SER A 555 -8.82 -7.77 2.61
N ASP A 556 -8.92 -7.93 3.93
CA ASP A 556 -7.78 -8.10 4.83
C ASP A 556 -6.84 -9.22 4.35
N GLN A 557 -5.55 -9.06 4.64
CA GLN A 557 -4.51 -9.98 4.21
C GLN A 557 -3.61 -10.39 5.36
N VAL A 558 -3.20 -11.65 5.34
CA VAL A 558 -2.21 -12.20 6.27
C VAL A 558 -0.91 -12.50 5.53
N LEU A 559 0.22 -12.18 6.17
CA LEU A 559 1.49 -12.77 5.79
C LEU A 559 1.55 -14.16 6.41
N THR A 560 1.77 -15.18 5.59
CA THR A 560 2.05 -16.54 6.05
C THR A 560 3.46 -16.98 5.65
N THR A 561 4.15 -17.68 6.54
CA THR A 561 5.49 -18.24 6.28
C THR A 561 5.70 -19.54 7.04
N ASP A 562 6.35 -20.50 6.39
CA ASP A 562 6.78 -21.76 7.00
C ASP A 562 8.21 -21.67 7.56
N ASN A 563 8.80 -20.46 7.62
CA ASN A 563 10.15 -20.27 8.11
C ASN A 563 10.31 -20.86 9.52
N LYS A 564 11.17 -21.87 9.64
CA LYS A 564 11.38 -22.64 10.86
C LYS A 564 11.81 -21.78 12.06
N ILE A 565 12.71 -20.81 11.85
CA ILE A 565 13.20 -19.93 12.92
C ILE A 565 12.08 -19.08 13.48
N VAL A 566 11.21 -18.55 12.62
CA VAL A 566 10.03 -17.80 13.03
C VAL A 566 9.04 -18.72 13.75
N LEU A 567 8.69 -19.85 13.13
CA LEU A 567 7.71 -20.80 13.69
C LEU A 567 8.10 -21.31 15.08
N ASP A 568 9.36 -21.70 15.27
CA ASP A 568 9.85 -22.26 16.52
C ASP A 568 9.97 -21.20 17.64
N ALA A 569 9.97 -19.91 17.29
CA ALA A 569 10.06 -18.80 18.24
C ALA A 569 8.69 -18.23 18.67
N ILE A 570 7.59 -18.73 18.11
CA ILE A 570 6.24 -18.29 18.44
C ILE A 570 5.75 -18.97 19.72
N GLN A 571 5.26 -18.15 20.65
CA GLN A 571 4.47 -18.59 21.78
C GLN A 571 2.98 -18.41 21.45
N GLU A 572 2.23 -19.50 21.41
CA GLU A 572 0.78 -19.42 21.20
C GLU A 572 0.12 -18.82 22.45
N LEU A 573 -0.37 -17.58 22.33
CA LEU A 573 -1.01 -16.83 23.42
C LEU A 573 -2.50 -16.62 23.15
N ASP A 574 -3.25 -16.43 24.23
CA ASP A 574 -4.68 -16.11 24.18
C ASP A 574 -4.93 -14.80 23.41
N ALA A 575 -6.06 -14.73 22.72
CA ALA A 575 -6.42 -13.55 21.96
C ALA A 575 -6.73 -12.37 22.89
N ILE A 576 -6.29 -11.17 22.48
CA ILE A 576 -6.69 -9.93 23.12
C ILE A 576 -8.01 -9.47 22.51
N VAL A 577 -9.01 -9.21 23.36
CA VAL A 577 -10.32 -8.68 22.98
C VAL A 577 -10.48 -7.29 23.59
N CYS A 578 -10.39 -6.26 22.75
CA CYS A 578 -10.51 -4.85 23.14
C CYS A 578 -11.96 -4.39 23.11
N VAL A 579 -12.45 -3.82 24.22
CA VAL A 579 -13.79 -3.24 24.31
C VAL A 579 -13.82 -1.86 23.66
N GLN A 580 -14.50 -1.72 22.52
CA GLN A 580 -14.59 -0.44 21.82
C GLN A 580 -15.87 0.32 22.18
N LYS A 581 -15.72 1.52 22.74
CA LYS A 581 -16.86 2.42 22.96
C LYS A 581 -17.23 3.14 21.68
N THR A 582 -18.48 2.99 21.28
CA THR A 582 -19.03 3.60 20.07
C THR A 582 -19.87 4.83 20.43
N SER A 583 -19.77 5.89 19.61
CA SER A 583 -20.60 7.09 19.75
C SER A 583 -22.10 6.78 19.60
N ALA A 584 -22.97 7.58 20.22
CA ALA A 584 -24.41 7.41 20.10
C ALA A 584 -24.92 7.70 18.66
N PRO A 585 -25.87 6.90 18.14
CA PRO A 585 -26.53 7.19 16.87
C PRO A 585 -27.46 8.40 17.02
N LYS A 586 -27.66 9.14 15.92
CA LYS A 586 -28.61 10.25 15.79
C LYS A 586 -28.96 10.45 14.32
N ILE A 587 -29.95 11.28 13.99
CA ILE A 587 -30.20 11.69 12.60
C ILE A 587 -29.11 12.71 12.22
N PRO A 588 -28.11 12.37 11.37
CA PRO A 588 -26.95 13.24 11.16
C PRO A 588 -27.29 14.44 10.28
N ASP A 589 -26.85 15.64 10.69
CA ASP A 589 -26.84 16.85 9.86
C ASP A 589 -25.43 17.21 9.37
N GLU A 590 -25.30 18.28 8.56
CA GLU A 590 -23.98 18.69 8.03
C GLU A 590 -22.99 19.12 9.13
N LYS A 591 -23.47 19.70 10.24
CA LYS A 591 -22.58 20.12 11.34
C LYS A 591 -21.99 18.89 12.02
N ASP A 592 -22.77 17.84 12.15
CA ASP A 592 -22.34 16.56 12.70
C ASP A 592 -21.26 15.91 11.83
N LEU A 593 -21.42 15.93 10.51
CA LEU A 593 -20.42 15.39 9.57
C LEU A 593 -19.13 16.21 9.60
N ILE A 594 -19.22 17.54 9.69
CA ILE A 594 -18.06 18.42 9.84
C ILE A 594 -17.31 18.10 11.14
N GLN A 595 -18.02 17.93 12.25
CA GLN A 595 -17.41 17.61 13.54
C GLN A 595 -16.75 16.23 13.52
N ALA A 596 -17.42 15.21 12.97
CA ALA A 596 -16.86 13.86 12.81
C ALA A 596 -15.51 13.86 12.05
N ASN A 597 -15.39 14.72 11.02
CA ASN A 597 -14.14 14.87 10.29
C ASN A 597 -13.04 15.53 11.13
N LYS A 598 -13.37 16.56 11.92
CA LYS A 598 -12.40 17.20 12.83
C LYS A 598 -11.86 16.22 13.86
N ASP A 599 -12.75 15.40 14.43
CA ASP A 599 -12.39 14.44 15.46
C ASP A 599 -11.46 13.34 14.92
N SER A 600 -11.51 13.10 13.62
CA SER A 600 -10.70 12.09 12.91
C SER A 600 -9.41 12.63 12.29
N PHE A 601 -9.09 13.92 12.45
CA PHE A 601 -7.87 14.52 11.89
C PHE A 601 -6.61 14.10 12.65
N GLY A 602 -5.60 13.61 11.92
CA GLY A 602 -4.26 13.26 12.42
C GLY A 602 -3.94 11.77 12.37
N ASP A 603 -2.68 11.43 12.69
CA ASP A 603 -2.16 10.06 12.67
C ASP A 603 -1.78 9.57 14.09
N LEU A 604 -2.79 9.09 14.82
CA LEU A 604 -2.62 8.46 16.14
C LEU A 604 -2.04 7.04 16.03
N ILE A 605 -2.26 6.35 14.91
CA ILE A 605 -1.88 4.94 14.72
C ILE A 605 -0.35 4.82 14.67
N GLY A 606 0.31 5.62 13.82
CA GLY A 606 1.77 5.63 13.69
C GLY A 606 2.45 6.07 14.99
N PHE A 607 1.86 7.04 15.70
CA PHE A 607 2.34 7.49 17.00
C PHE A 607 2.33 6.36 18.03
N THR A 608 1.17 5.72 18.24
CA THR A 608 0.99 4.62 19.21
C THR A 608 1.91 3.45 18.90
N THR A 609 1.98 3.02 17.64
CA THR A 609 2.79 1.87 17.20
C THR A 609 4.29 2.08 17.45
N ASN A 610 4.79 3.30 17.19
CA ASN A 610 6.19 3.64 17.46
C ASN A 610 6.51 3.61 18.96
N LYS A 611 5.58 4.04 19.82
CA LYS A 611 5.75 3.99 21.28
C LYS A 611 5.79 2.56 21.80
N ILE A 612 4.93 1.69 21.29
CA ILE A 612 4.95 0.26 21.65
C ILE A 612 6.26 -0.39 21.22
N THR A 613 6.78 -0.04 20.04
CA THR A 613 8.09 -0.53 19.58
C THR A 613 9.22 -0.08 20.52
N SER A 614 9.20 1.16 21.00
CA SER A 614 10.12 1.63 22.04
C SER A 614 9.94 0.88 23.37
N MET A 615 8.71 0.47 23.73
CA MET A 615 8.46 -0.32 24.95
C MET A 615 9.09 -1.71 24.86
N PHE A 616 9.00 -2.40 23.71
CA PHE A 616 9.71 -3.67 23.51
C PHE A 616 11.23 -3.54 23.66
N ASP A 617 11.78 -2.39 23.27
CA ASP A 617 13.20 -2.14 23.41
C ASP A 617 13.62 -1.90 24.87
N VAL A 618 12.81 -1.16 25.64
CA VAL A 618 13.02 -1.00 27.09
C VAL A 618 12.83 -2.33 27.82
N LEU A 619 11.83 -3.13 27.44
CA LEU A 619 11.52 -4.44 28.00
C LEU A 619 12.73 -5.38 27.98
N ALA A 620 13.57 -5.29 26.95
CA ALA A 620 14.75 -6.13 26.80
C ALA A 620 15.84 -5.94 27.88
N ASN A 621 15.72 -4.92 28.74
CA ASN A 621 16.64 -4.71 29.86
C ASN A 621 16.23 -5.47 31.14
N TYR A 622 15.07 -6.12 31.14
CA TYR A 622 14.47 -6.73 32.33
C TYR A 622 14.21 -8.22 32.13
N THR A 623 14.25 -8.97 33.24
CA THR A 623 13.89 -10.39 33.28
C THR A 623 12.37 -10.54 33.46
N GLU A 624 11.79 -11.65 33.01
CA GLU A 624 10.33 -11.83 32.98
C GLU A 624 9.66 -11.77 34.35
N ASP A 625 10.40 -12.07 35.42
CA ASP A 625 9.97 -12.04 36.81
C ASP A 625 10.02 -10.64 37.46
N SER A 626 10.61 -9.64 36.80
CA SER A 626 10.73 -8.29 37.34
C SER A 626 9.41 -7.49 37.27
N ALA A 627 9.21 -6.58 38.22
CA ALA A 627 8.04 -5.70 38.23
C ALA A 627 7.99 -4.78 37.00
N GLU A 628 9.15 -4.30 36.56
CA GLU A 628 9.32 -3.50 35.35
C GLU A 628 8.88 -4.25 34.10
N TYR A 629 9.25 -5.53 33.98
CA TYR A 629 8.85 -6.36 32.85
C TYR A 629 7.34 -6.56 32.81
N GLN A 630 6.72 -6.91 33.94
CA GLN A 630 5.28 -7.13 34.04
C GLN A 630 4.48 -5.87 33.70
N GLU A 631 4.88 -4.71 34.25
CA GLU A 631 4.25 -3.42 33.94
C GLU A 631 4.43 -3.02 32.46
N LEU A 632 5.61 -3.25 31.86
CA LEU A 632 5.81 -3.00 30.44
C LEU A 632 4.96 -3.91 29.55
N MET A 633 4.82 -5.19 29.91
CA MET A 633 3.94 -6.10 29.18
C MET A 633 2.47 -5.66 29.25
N TYR A 634 2.01 -5.22 30.42
CA TYR A 634 0.71 -4.57 30.57
C TYR A 634 0.57 -3.35 29.63
N ARG A 635 1.56 -2.43 29.60
CA ARG A 635 1.55 -1.26 28.71
C ARG A 635 1.52 -1.62 27.23
N ILE A 636 2.26 -2.67 26.83
CA ILE A 636 2.30 -3.18 25.45
C ILE A 636 0.94 -3.73 25.05
N GLN A 637 0.31 -4.54 25.90
CA GLN A 637 -1.05 -5.07 25.67
C GLN A 637 -2.10 -3.96 25.58
N CYS A 638 -2.07 -3.00 26.52
CA CYS A 638 -2.90 -1.79 26.46
C CYS A 638 -2.60 -0.94 25.21
N GLY A 639 -1.36 -0.97 24.72
CA GLY A 639 -0.96 -0.34 23.47
C GLY A 639 -1.77 -0.83 22.26
N GLN A 640 -2.09 -2.11 22.19
CA GLN A 640 -2.96 -2.67 21.15
C GLN A 640 -4.36 -2.04 21.21
N HIS A 641 -4.93 -1.88 22.41
CA HIS A 641 -6.24 -1.23 22.60
C HIS A 641 -6.26 0.21 22.07
N TYR A 642 -5.24 1.00 22.41
CA TYR A 642 -5.08 2.35 21.86
C TYR A 642 -4.91 2.36 20.35
N GLN A 643 -4.22 1.37 19.78
CA GLN A 643 -4.05 1.24 18.34
C GLN A 643 -5.39 0.92 17.65
N GLN A 644 -6.16 -0.03 18.17
CA GLN A 644 -7.44 -0.45 17.60
C GLN A 644 -8.46 0.68 17.64
N ASN A 645 -8.58 1.40 18.78
CA ASN A 645 -9.45 2.57 18.89
C ASN A 645 -9.06 3.69 17.92
N ALA A 646 -7.76 3.90 17.67
CA ALA A 646 -7.28 4.87 16.69
C ALA A 646 -7.56 4.44 15.23
N ILE A 647 -7.57 3.14 14.93
CA ILE A 647 -7.90 2.61 13.59
C ILE A 647 -9.34 2.94 13.23
N ASP A 648 -10.26 2.72 14.16
CA ASP A 648 -11.71 2.84 13.99
C ASP A 648 -12.30 4.19 14.46
N GLN A 649 -11.45 5.14 14.86
CA GLN A 649 -11.89 6.48 15.25
C GLN A 649 -12.76 7.15 14.17
N ALA A 650 -12.36 7.01 12.90
CA ALA A 650 -13.12 7.51 11.75
C ALA A 650 -14.43 6.74 11.47
N LYS A 651 -14.73 5.69 12.23
CA LYS A 651 -16.01 4.96 12.26
C LYS A 651 -16.82 5.28 13.53
N GLY A 652 -16.40 6.30 14.29
CA GLY A 652 -17.09 6.79 15.48
C GLY A 652 -16.75 6.06 16.78
N ILE A 653 -15.61 5.35 16.82
CA ILE A 653 -15.05 4.80 18.05
C ILE A 653 -14.37 5.92 18.86
N GLU A 654 -14.64 5.96 20.16
CA GLU A 654 -13.98 6.87 21.07
C GLU A 654 -12.53 6.45 21.27
N CYS A 655 -11.58 7.36 21.00
CA CYS A 655 -10.15 7.09 21.12
C CYS A 655 -9.52 7.94 22.22
N LYS A 656 -9.24 7.34 23.38
CA LYS A 656 -8.40 7.97 24.42
C LYS A 656 -6.94 8.04 23.96
N ARG A 657 -6.18 8.99 24.51
CA ARG A 657 -4.74 9.13 24.23
C ARG A 657 -3.92 8.26 25.19
N MET A 658 -2.84 7.69 24.67
CA MET A 658 -1.85 6.97 25.48
C MET A 658 -1.29 7.88 26.58
N PRO A 659 -1.14 7.39 27.83
CA PRO A 659 -0.67 8.18 28.97
C PRO A 659 0.73 8.76 28.73
N LYS A 660 0.91 10.05 29.06
CA LYS A 660 2.19 10.75 28.79
C LYS A 660 3.37 10.19 29.56
N HIS A 661 3.17 9.74 30.81
CA HIS A 661 4.25 9.18 31.63
C HIS A 661 4.83 7.88 31.04
N TRP A 662 4.16 7.23 30.09
CA TRP A 662 4.71 6.06 29.40
C TRP A 662 5.81 6.39 28.40
N TYR A 663 5.89 7.64 27.91
CA TYR A 663 6.80 8.01 26.81
C TYR A 663 7.44 9.40 26.92
N ASP A 664 7.07 10.22 27.91
CA ASP A 664 7.68 11.52 28.19
C ASP A 664 8.41 11.46 29.52
N ILE A 665 9.74 11.44 29.47
CA ILE A 665 10.61 11.34 30.65
C ILE A 665 10.36 12.46 31.67
N ARG A 666 9.93 13.64 31.23
CA ARG A 666 9.64 14.78 32.13
C ARG A 666 8.41 14.54 32.99
N VAL A 667 7.48 13.72 32.50
CA VAL A 667 6.29 13.32 33.25
C VAL A 667 6.59 12.09 34.10
N ALA A 668 7.33 11.12 33.54
CA ALA A 668 7.73 9.88 34.21
C ALA A 668 8.61 10.10 35.45
N ALA A 669 9.45 11.14 35.46
CA ALA A 669 10.38 11.44 36.55
C ALA A 669 9.75 11.67 37.95
N LYS A 670 8.42 11.66 38.05
CA LYS A 670 7.67 11.77 39.31
C LYS A 670 7.52 10.43 40.05
N ASN A 671 7.78 9.31 39.39
CA ASN A 671 7.67 7.96 39.93
C ASN A 671 8.88 7.13 39.48
N GLU A 672 9.49 6.38 40.39
CA GLU A 672 10.74 5.64 40.12
C GLU A 672 10.54 4.51 39.10
N LEU A 673 9.48 3.71 39.25
CA LEU A 673 9.13 2.65 38.31
C LEU A 673 8.91 3.23 36.90
N ASP A 674 8.14 4.32 36.80
CA ASP A 674 7.90 5.00 35.52
C ASP A 674 9.19 5.52 34.89
N LEU A 675 10.09 6.11 35.68
CA LEU A 675 11.37 6.60 35.19
C LEU A 675 12.23 5.46 34.63
N ASN A 676 12.19 4.29 35.26
CA ASN A 676 12.94 3.10 34.83
C ASN A 676 12.40 2.55 33.49
N ILE A 677 11.07 2.55 33.29
CA ILE A 677 10.44 1.89 32.13
C ILE A 677 9.93 2.85 31.03
N VAL A 678 10.22 4.15 31.12
CA VAL A 678 9.71 5.15 30.17
C VAL A 678 10.28 4.97 28.75
N ALA A 679 9.39 4.76 27.78
CA ALA A 679 9.69 4.58 26.34
C ALA A 679 9.93 5.92 25.61
N HIS A 680 10.83 6.74 26.15
CA HIS A 680 11.13 8.08 25.65
C HIS A 680 12.11 8.10 24.48
N LYS A 681 12.99 7.09 24.35
CA LYS A 681 13.93 6.94 23.23
C LYS A 681 13.42 5.91 22.21
N LYS A 682 13.76 6.13 20.94
CA LYS A 682 13.56 5.12 19.89
C LYS A 682 14.70 4.08 19.95
N PRO A 683 14.44 2.81 19.58
CA PRO A 683 15.49 1.79 19.46
C PRO A 683 16.56 2.20 18.44
N TYR A 684 17.79 1.71 18.60
CA TYR A 684 18.92 2.02 17.71
C TYR A 684 18.58 1.83 16.23
N PHE A 685 17.96 0.70 15.87
CA PHE A 685 17.67 0.38 14.46
C PHE A 685 16.78 1.43 13.75
N PHE A 686 16.05 2.27 14.49
CA PHE A 686 15.23 3.35 13.90
C PHE A 686 16.05 4.41 13.16
N ILE A 687 17.38 4.51 13.37
CA ILE A 687 18.22 5.39 12.55
C ILE A 687 18.21 5.01 11.06
N TYR A 688 17.78 3.80 10.72
CA TYR A 688 17.62 3.35 9.33
C TYR A 688 16.20 3.56 8.80
N ASN A 689 15.23 3.82 9.68
CA ASN A 689 13.82 4.06 9.33
C ASN A 689 13.46 5.57 9.33
N ASP A 690 14.09 6.36 10.20
CA ASP A 690 13.79 7.78 10.41
C ASP A 690 15.03 8.68 10.17
N PRO A 691 15.04 9.48 9.08
CA PRO A 691 16.14 10.37 8.77
C PRO A 691 16.45 11.44 9.83
N GLU A 692 15.43 11.90 10.56
CA GLU A 692 15.60 12.89 11.65
C GLU A 692 16.34 12.23 12.81
N GLN A 693 15.89 11.03 13.22
CA GLN A 693 16.56 10.22 14.24
C GLN A 693 18.02 9.89 13.86
N LYS A 694 18.26 9.56 12.59
CA LYS A 694 19.62 9.31 12.08
C LYS A 694 20.52 10.51 12.23
N ARG A 695 20.01 11.69 11.86
CA ARG A 695 20.75 12.95 11.94
C ARG A 695 21.13 13.27 13.38
N ASP A 696 20.18 13.13 14.30
CA ASP A 696 20.42 13.40 15.73
C ASP A 696 21.47 12.45 16.30
N TYR A 697 21.34 11.15 16.02
CA TYR A 697 22.33 10.15 16.41
C TYR A 697 23.73 10.45 15.87
N THR A 698 23.84 10.65 14.55
CA THR A 698 25.13 10.87 13.88
C THR A 698 25.80 12.14 14.41
N THR A 699 25.05 13.24 14.52
CA THR A 699 25.55 14.51 15.04
C THR A 699 26.05 14.38 16.48
N TYR A 700 25.32 13.64 17.32
CA TYR A 700 25.70 13.41 18.70
C TYR A 700 26.99 12.59 18.81
N VAL A 701 27.09 11.49 18.06
CA VAL A 701 28.26 10.61 18.05
C VAL A 701 29.49 11.33 17.52
N GLU A 702 29.39 12.05 16.40
CA GLU A 702 30.50 12.81 15.82
C GLU A 702 31.03 13.88 16.78
N LYS A 703 30.13 14.72 17.35
CA LYS A 703 30.51 15.77 18.30
C LYS A 703 31.15 15.20 19.55
N THR A 704 30.64 14.09 20.07
CA THR A 704 31.17 13.49 21.30
C THR A 704 32.49 12.76 21.04
N SER A 705 32.67 12.16 19.86
CA SER A 705 33.94 11.57 19.43
C SER A 705 35.03 12.62 19.29
N GLN A 706 34.71 13.79 18.73
CA GLN A 706 35.62 14.93 18.70
C GLN A 706 36.00 15.41 20.10
N LYS A 707 35.05 15.46 21.04
CA LYS A 707 35.33 15.80 22.45
C LYS A 707 36.22 14.75 23.14
N CYS A 708 36.03 13.47 22.85
CA CYS A 708 36.87 12.40 23.36
C CYS A 708 38.33 12.61 22.92
N LEU A 709 38.53 12.85 21.62
CA LEU A 709 39.85 13.12 21.05
C LEU A 709 40.49 14.37 21.65
N GLN A 710 39.72 15.45 21.82
CA GLN A 710 40.22 16.70 22.42
C GLN A 710 40.55 16.56 23.91
N ARG A 711 39.76 15.81 24.68
CA ARG A 711 39.91 15.70 26.14
C ARG A 711 40.93 14.64 26.55
N PHE A 712 41.01 13.53 25.82
CA PHE A 712 41.81 12.36 26.19
C PHE A 712 42.88 11.99 25.16
N GLY A 713 42.94 12.65 24.01
CA GLY A 713 43.89 12.33 22.94
C GLY A 713 43.60 11.00 22.23
N MET A 714 42.43 10.42 22.46
CA MET A 714 42.05 9.07 21.99
C MET A 714 40.66 9.10 21.32
N THR A 715 40.46 8.22 20.36
CA THR A 715 39.16 7.95 19.76
C THR A 715 38.21 7.26 20.76
N MET A 716 36.91 7.29 20.47
CA MET A 716 35.91 6.60 21.31
C MET A 716 36.16 5.09 21.41
N ASP A 717 36.64 4.47 20.33
CA ASP A 717 36.88 3.03 20.29
C ASP A 717 38.13 2.65 21.09
N GLU A 718 39.19 3.45 21.02
CA GLU A 718 40.37 3.31 21.87
C GLU A 718 40.02 3.50 23.35
N LEU A 719 39.20 4.50 23.68
CA LEU A 719 38.76 4.74 25.05
C LEU A 719 37.93 3.57 25.61
N ARG A 720 37.02 3.00 24.80
CA ARG A 720 36.21 1.83 25.20
C ARG A 720 37.01 0.55 25.35
N SER A 721 38.12 0.42 24.61
CA SER A 721 38.97 -0.77 24.61
C SER A 721 40.06 -0.72 25.68
N LYS A 722 40.13 0.36 26.47
CA LYS A 722 41.12 0.55 27.52
C LYS A 722 40.78 -0.32 28.73
N ASN A 723 41.73 -1.13 29.19
CA ASN A 723 41.54 -2.04 30.34
C ASN A 723 41.30 -1.30 31.67
N GLU A 724 41.95 -0.14 31.86
CA GLU A 724 41.82 0.67 33.07
C GLU A 724 41.40 2.10 32.71
N LEU A 725 40.23 2.50 33.22
CA LEU A 725 39.66 3.83 33.01
C LEU A 725 39.87 4.70 34.25
N SER A 726 40.31 5.93 34.06
CA SER A 726 40.23 6.96 35.11
C SER A 726 38.78 7.31 35.42
N THR A 727 38.54 7.92 36.59
CA THR A 727 37.20 8.38 37.00
C THR A 727 36.55 9.28 35.94
N ASP A 728 37.34 10.18 35.35
CA ASP A 728 36.89 11.10 34.30
C ASP A 728 36.52 10.38 33.00
N GLU A 729 37.31 9.38 32.60
CA GLU A 729 37.06 8.55 31.42
C GLU A 729 35.80 7.70 31.60
N ALA A 730 35.63 7.06 32.77
CA ALA A 730 34.45 6.28 33.11
C ALA A 730 33.19 7.16 33.18
N GLN A 731 33.28 8.35 33.78
CA GLN A 731 32.17 9.31 33.81
C GLN A 731 31.81 9.79 32.39
N PHE A 732 32.81 10.03 31.54
CA PHE A 732 32.60 10.43 30.16
C PHE A 732 31.87 9.34 29.35
N LEU A 733 32.28 8.08 29.45
CA LEU A 733 31.62 6.95 28.79
C LEU A 733 30.18 6.76 29.31
N THR A 734 29.97 6.94 30.62
CA THR A 734 28.63 6.87 31.22
C THR A 734 27.71 7.98 30.67
N GLN A 735 28.19 9.22 30.63
CA GLN A 735 27.44 10.36 30.06
C GLN A 735 27.20 10.19 28.56
N PHE A 736 28.14 9.59 27.83
CA PHE A 736 27.98 9.25 26.44
C PHE A 736 26.77 8.32 26.25
N GLY A 737 26.71 7.21 26.98
CA GLY A 737 25.60 6.26 26.91
C GLY A 737 24.25 6.90 27.28
N GLN A 738 24.21 7.62 28.41
CA GLN A 738 22.98 8.24 28.92
C GLN A 738 22.38 9.28 27.97
N ARG A 739 23.21 10.04 27.25
CA ARG A 739 22.77 11.14 26.36
C ARG A 739 22.60 10.73 24.91
N LEU A 740 22.78 9.46 24.56
CA LEU A 740 22.43 8.96 23.23
C LEU A 740 20.96 9.27 22.90
N PRO A 741 20.65 9.78 21.69
CA PRO A 741 19.28 10.10 21.29
C PRO A 741 18.46 8.86 20.95
N VAL A 742 19.07 7.69 20.95
CA VAL A 742 18.47 6.36 20.76
C VAL A 742 18.78 5.47 21.95
N SER A 743 17.99 4.41 22.12
CA SER A 743 18.25 3.34 23.06
C SER A 743 19.14 2.27 22.42
N MET A 744 20.09 1.76 23.21
CA MET A 744 21.02 0.69 22.83
C MET A 744 20.68 -0.63 23.54
N ALA A 745 19.45 -0.76 24.05
CA ALA A 745 19.01 -1.96 24.75
C ALA A 745 19.18 -3.22 23.88
N PRO A 746 19.39 -4.41 24.48
CA PRO A 746 19.67 -5.66 23.77
C PRO A 746 18.41 -6.29 23.16
N SER A 747 17.49 -5.47 22.65
CA SER A 747 16.28 -5.94 21.98
C SER A 747 16.62 -6.76 20.73
N VAL A 748 15.72 -7.68 20.37
CA VAL A 748 15.89 -8.58 19.22
C VAL A 748 16.20 -7.79 17.95
N MET A 749 15.52 -6.66 17.75
CA MET A 749 15.73 -5.81 16.58
C MET A 749 17.05 -5.04 16.61
N ASN A 750 17.52 -4.56 17.77
CA ASN A 750 18.84 -3.93 17.85
C ASN A 750 19.96 -4.95 17.63
N ARG A 751 19.86 -6.16 18.22
CA ARG A 751 20.81 -7.26 18.00
C ARG A 751 20.86 -7.66 16.53
N LEU A 752 19.70 -7.80 15.89
CA LEU A 752 19.57 -8.06 14.45
C LEU A 752 20.23 -6.96 13.61
N CYS A 753 19.94 -5.69 13.91
CA CYS A 753 20.54 -4.55 13.24
C CYS A 753 22.08 -4.60 13.31
N HIS A 754 22.65 -4.84 14.49
CA HIS A 754 24.10 -4.94 14.68
C HIS A 754 24.73 -6.13 13.97
N GLN A 755 24.07 -7.30 13.94
CA GLN A 755 24.55 -8.45 13.18
C GLN A 755 24.61 -8.14 11.68
N VAL A 756 23.56 -7.52 11.13
CA VAL A 756 23.53 -7.11 9.71
C VAL A 756 24.62 -6.07 9.42
N GLU A 757 24.84 -5.10 10.31
CA GLU A 757 25.96 -4.15 10.20
C GLU A 757 27.31 -4.83 10.13
N LYS A 758 27.58 -5.77 11.04
CA LYS A 758 28.82 -6.52 11.10
C LYS A 758 29.09 -7.31 9.82
N VAL A 759 28.06 -7.90 9.21
CA VAL A 759 28.26 -8.66 7.96
C VAL A 759 28.63 -7.75 6.76
N PHE A 760 28.18 -6.50 6.77
CA PHE A 760 28.46 -5.55 5.70
C PHE A 760 29.61 -4.57 6.03
N GLU A 761 30.26 -4.75 7.18
CA GLU A 761 31.43 -3.97 7.58
C GLU A 761 32.59 -4.19 6.59
N GLY A 762 33.28 -3.10 6.21
CA GLY A 762 34.45 -3.20 5.32
C GLY A 762 34.15 -3.43 3.83
N LEU A 763 32.88 -3.53 3.40
CA LEU A 763 32.52 -3.58 1.98
C LEU A 763 32.89 -2.26 1.27
N LYS A 764 34.06 -2.24 0.63
CA LYS A 764 34.52 -1.11 -0.19
C LYS A 764 34.07 -1.30 -1.64
N TRP A 765 33.18 -0.44 -2.10
CA TRP A 765 32.75 -0.41 -3.49
C TRP A 765 33.84 0.26 -4.35
N LYS A 766 34.55 -0.51 -5.18
CA LYS A 766 35.43 0.06 -6.20
C LYS A 766 34.57 0.41 -7.40
N GLN A 767 34.50 1.69 -7.79
CA GLN A 767 33.97 2.04 -9.11
C GLN A 767 35.00 1.63 -10.15
N ALA A 768 34.72 0.58 -10.93
CA ALA A 768 35.50 0.28 -12.11
C ALA A 768 35.36 1.45 -13.10
N ASN A 769 36.49 2.05 -13.49
CA ASN A 769 36.54 3.17 -14.42
C ASN A 769 36.45 2.65 -15.86
N THR A 770 35.31 2.06 -16.21
CA THR A 770 35.05 1.52 -17.55
C THR A 770 34.41 2.58 -18.43
N ALA A 771 34.94 2.79 -19.64
CA ALA A 771 34.31 3.67 -20.62
C ALA A 771 32.96 3.06 -21.08
N PHE A 772 31.89 3.87 -21.07
CA PHE A 772 30.58 3.50 -21.57
C PHE A 772 30.24 4.31 -22.83
N ASP A 773 29.91 3.63 -23.91
CA ASP A 773 29.45 4.26 -25.15
C ASP A 773 27.93 4.49 -25.12
N HIS A 774 27.52 5.73 -24.87
CA HIS A 774 26.11 6.12 -24.83
C HIS A 774 25.43 6.13 -26.21
N ASN A 775 26.18 5.97 -27.31
CA ASN A 775 25.61 5.89 -28.66
C ASN A 775 24.71 4.66 -28.84
N ILE A 776 24.90 3.60 -28.05
CA ILE A 776 24.03 2.41 -28.09
C ILE A 776 22.56 2.73 -27.74
N LEU A 777 22.31 3.85 -27.05
CA LEU A 777 20.97 4.31 -26.69
C LEU A 777 20.29 5.09 -27.84
N MET A 778 21.04 5.45 -28.87
CA MET A 778 20.61 6.33 -29.96
C MET A 778 20.43 5.54 -31.25
N SER A 779 19.66 6.11 -32.17
CA SER A 779 19.64 5.66 -33.56
C SER A 779 20.75 6.36 -34.37
N PRO A 780 21.16 5.84 -35.54
CA PRO A 780 22.15 6.50 -36.40
C PRO A 780 21.65 7.80 -37.03
N LYS A 781 20.37 8.16 -36.83
CA LYS A 781 19.74 9.33 -37.44
C LYS A 781 20.26 10.64 -36.84
N LYS A 782 20.60 11.58 -37.72
CA LYS A 782 21.04 12.94 -37.33
C LYS A 782 19.84 13.83 -37.03
N TYR A 783 19.98 14.71 -36.04
CA TYR A 783 18.97 15.69 -35.65
C TYR A 783 19.45 17.14 -35.91
N SER A 784 18.50 18.08 -35.88
CA SER A 784 18.78 19.51 -36.12
C SER A 784 19.43 20.17 -34.89
N GLN A 785 20.52 20.90 -35.11
CA GLN A 785 21.18 21.64 -34.02
C GLN A 785 20.38 22.84 -33.50
N ALA A 786 19.53 23.45 -34.32
CA ALA A 786 18.62 24.49 -33.87
C ALA A 786 17.62 23.94 -32.83
N ARG A 787 16.96 22.82 -33.17
CA ARG A 787 16.04 22.13 -32.25
C ARG A 787 16.73 21.63 -31.00
N TYR A 788 17.97 21.15 -31.10
CA TYR A 788 18.76 20.74 -29.94
C TYR A 788 18.95 21.89 -28.94
N LYS A 789 19.22 23.12 -29.41
CA LYS A 789 19.31 24.30 -28.55
C LYS A 789 17.98 24.65 -27.88
N GLU A 790 16.86 24.55 -28.59
CA GLU A 790 15.51 24.77 -28.02
C GLU A 790 15.19 23.73 -26.92
N ILE A 791 15.49 22.45 -27.15
CA ILE A 791 15.32 21.39 -26.14
C ILE A 791 16.25 21.61 -24.94
N GLN A 792 17.48 22.08 -25.16
CA GLN A 792 18.41 22.42 -24.08
C GLN A 792 17.86 23.55 -23.21
N GLN A 793 17.28 24.60 -23.80
CA GLN A 793 16.64 25.69 -23.07
C GLN A 793 15.43 25.19 -22.27
N LEU A 794 14.58 24.35 -22.88
CA LEU A 794 13.45 23.74 -22.19
C LEU A 794 13.90 22.90 -20.98
N TYR A 795 14.99 22.15 -21.13
CA TYR A 795 15.58 21.38 -20.02
C TYR A 795 16.10 22.25 -18.88
N GLN A 796 16.64 23.44 -19.18
CA GLN A 796 17.07 24.40 -18.16
C GLN A 796 15.87 24.91 -17.35
N VAL A 797 14.82 25.37 -18.03
CA VAL A 797 13.57 25.82 -17.39
C VAL A 797 12.99 24.71 -16.51
N HIS A 798 12.89 23.50 -17.03
CA HIS A 798 12.41 22.33 -16.29
C HIS A 798 13.20 22.09 -14.99
N ASN A 799 14.54 22.19 -15.02
CA ASN A 799 15.37 22.00 -13.83
C ASN A 799 15.21 23.13 -12.82
N GLU A 800 14.99 24.37 -13.26
CA GLU A 800 14.73 25.51 -12.37
C GLU A 800 13.42 25.32 -11.63
N GLU A 801 12.36 24.93 -12.33
CA GLU A 801 11.06 24.64 -11.73
C GLU A 801 11.13 23.45 -10.76
N LEU A 802 11.85 22.38 -11.12
CA LEU A 802 12.10 21.25 -10.22
C LEU A 802 12.87 21.67 -8.96
N ARG A 803 13.87 22.55 -9.06
CA ARG A 803 14.60 23.07 -7.89
C ARG A 803 13.70 23.89 -6.98
N SER A 804 12.83 24.71 -7.55
CA SER A 804 11.81 25.46 -6.81
C SER A 804 10.87 24.51 -6.05
N TYR A 805 10.34 23.50 -6.75
CA TYR A 805 9.50 22.47 -6.16
C TYR A 805 10.20 21.69 -5.02
N MET A 806 11.43 21.24 -5.24
CA MET A 806 12.22 20.52 -4.23
C MET A 806 12.49 21.37 -2.97
N THR A 807 12.63 22.69 -3.14
CA THR A 807 12.77 23.63 -2.02
C THR A 807 11.48 23.72 -1.20
N ASN A 808 10.32 23.70 -1.87
CA ASN A 808 9.01 23.68 -1.21
C ASN A 808 8.72 22.36 -0.49
N ILE A 809 9.07 21.20 -1.07
CA ILE A 809 8.93 19.89 -0.40
C ILE A 809 9.80 19.79 0.86
N ARG A 810 10.99 20.40 0.88
CA ARG A 810 11.82 20.33 2.12
C ARG A 810 11.14 21.03 3.30
N LYS A 811 10.29 22.02 3.04
CA LYS A 811 9.52 22.75 4.05
C LYS A 811 8.25 22.00 4.46
N ASN A 812 7.58 21.36 3.51
CA ASN A 812 6.32 20.64 3.73
C ASN A 812 6.61 19.14 3.73
N LYS A 813 6.46 18.39 4.83
CA LYS A 813 6.79 16.94 4.93
C LYS A 813 5.92 16.06 4.00
N VAL A 814 6.05 16.19 2.66
CA VAL A 814 5.28 15.48 1.62
C VAL A 814 5.64 14.00 1.60
N LYS A 815 4.64 13.13 1.47
CA LYS A 815 4.82 11.66 1.44
C LYS A 815 5.58 11.21 0.20
N LYS A 816 6.24 10.04 0.27
CA LYS A 816 7.08 9.53 -0.83
C LYS A 816 6.30 9.28 -2.12
N ASP A 817 5.11 8.69 -2.03
CA ASP A 817 4.29 8.36 -3.21
C ASP A 817 3.80 9.63 -3.90
N GLU A 818 3.45 10.66 -3.12
CA GLU A 818 3.11 11.98 -3.66
C GLU A 818 4.29 12.59 -4.42
N ARG A 819 5.52 12.51 -3.89
CA ARG A 819 6.71 12.99 -4.62
C ARG A 819 6.91 12.24 -5.93
N SER A 820 6.68 10.92 -5.94
CA SER A 820 6.79 10.11 -7.16
C SER A 820 5.72 10.51 -8.19
N ALA A 821 4.48 10.71 -7.77
CA ALA A 821 3.40 11.16 -8.65
C ALA A 821 3.69 12.56 -9.22
N GLN A 822 4.19 13.48 -8.39
CA GLN A 822 4.60 14.82 -8.84
C GLN A 822 5.76 14.76 -9.83
N TRP A 823 6.78 13.93 -9.58
CA TRP A 823 7.87 13.72 -10.54
C TRP A 823 7.34 13.29 -11.92
N GLN A 824 6.39 12.36 -11.96
CA GLN A 824 5.78 11.92 -13.21
C GLN A 824 5.01 13.05 -13.91
N LEU A 825 4.35 13.95 -13.18
CA LEU A 825 3.73 15.15 -13.75
C LEU A 825 4.76 16.09 -14.39
N PHE A 826 5.88 16.35 -13.71
CA PHE A 826 6.97 17.16 -14.25
C PHE A 826 7.55 16.56 -15.55
N VAL A 827 7.80 15.25 -15.57
CA VAL A 827 8.30 14.53 -16.74
C VAL A 827 7.28 14.57 -17.89
N SER A 828 6.01 14.28 -17.61
CA SER A 828 4.96 14.32 -18.63
C SER A 828 4.82 15.71 -19.26
N ARG A 829 4.83 16.78 -18.45
CA ARG A 829 4.81 18.16 -18.96
C ARG A 829 6.01 18.46 -19.85
N PHE A 830 7.21 18.03 -19.44
CA PHE A 830 8.39 18.19 -20.29
C PHE A 830 8.23 17.45 -21.62
N LYS A 831 7.74 16.19 -21.61
CA LYS A 831 7.47 15.42 -22.84
C LYS A 831 6.52 16.18 -23.76
N GLU A 832 5.41 16.69 -23.22
CA GLU A 832 4.41 17.44 -24.00
C GLU A 832 5.01 18.68 -24.67
N GLN A 833 5.76 19.48 -23.91
CA GLN A 833 6.43 20.69 -24.41
C GLN A 833 7.53 20.36 -25.43
N ALA A 834 8.32 19.32 -25.17
CA ALA A 834 9.38 18.86 -26.05
C ALA A 834 8.83 18.35 -27.39
N LEU A 835 7.69 17.66 -27.38
CA LEU A 835 6.99 17.22 -28.59
C LEU A 835 6.45 18.39 -29.42
N GLY A 836 6.12 19.51 -28.78
CA GLY A 836 5.79 20.77 -29.45
C GLY A 836 6.98 21.42 -30.19
N ILE A 837 8.22 21.09 -29.80
CA ILE A 837 9.47 21.52 -30.46
C ILE A 837 9.91 20.50 -31.51
N CYS A 838 9.79 19.21 -31.18
CA CYS A 838 10.17 18.06 -32.00
C CYS A 838 9.19 16.91 -31.82
N ASN A 839 8.22 16.75 -32.73
CA ASN A 839 7.25 15.67 -32.63
C ASN A 839 7.87 14.29 -32.91
N ASN A 840 8.93 14.20 -33.72
CA ASN A 840 9.57 12.91 -34.00
C ASN A 840 10.31 12.38 -32.76
N GLU A 841 9.89 11.21 -32.27
CA GLU A 841 10.36 10.63 -31.02
C GLU A 841 11.82 10.17 -31.07
N GLU A 842 12.27 9.67 -32.22
CA GLU A 842 13.65 9.24 -32.48
C GLU A 842 14.63 10.43 -32.45
N ASP A 843 14.31 11.52 -33.15
CA ASP A 843 15.07 12.78 -33.10
C ASP A 843 15.18 13.29 -31.66
N LEU A 844 14.06 13.28 -30.93
CA LEU A 844 13.99 13.75 -29.55
C LEU A 844 14.86 12.89 -28.62
N CYS A 845 14.80 11.56 -28.76
CA CYS A 845 15.63 10.63 -28.01
C CYS A 845 17.12 10.93 -28.19
N ASN A 846 17.59 11.05 -29.44
CA ASN A 846 19.00 11.34 -29.74
C ASN A 846 19.44 12.69 -29.15
N MET A 847 18.57 13.71 -29.19
CA MET A 847 18.82 15.01 -28.57
C MET A 847 18.95 14.92 -27.05
N ILE A 848 18.04 14.22 -26.37
CA ILE A 848 18.03 14.09 -24.89
C ILE A 848 19.20 13.24 -24.40
N VAL A 849 19.52 12.13 -25.06
CA VAL A 849 20.70 11.30 -24.75
C VAL A 849 21.97 12.13 -24.88
N SER A 850 22.16 12.80 -26.02
CA SER A 850 23.33 13.68 -26.23
C SER A 850 23.41 14.80 -25.20
N LEU A 851 22.28 15.41 -24.83
CA LEU A 851 22.23 16.49 -23.87
C LEU A 851 22.71 16.06 -22.48
N CYS A 852 22.27 14.89 -22.00
CA CYS A 852 22.47 14.43 -20.64
C CYS A 852 23.70 13.53 -20.45
N TYR A 853 24.14 12.76 -21.45
CA TYR A 853 25.32 11.90 -21.34
C TYR A 853 26.64 12.64 -21.63
N LYS A 854 26.63 13.72 -22.43
CA LYS A 854 27.83 14.56 -22.64
C LYS A 854 28.25 15.40 -21.45
N ASN A 855 27.37 15.56 -20.45
CA ASN A 855 27.67 16.29 -19.22
C ASN A 855 27.39 15.41 -18.01
N ILE A 856 28.41 15.15 -17.19
CA ILE A 856 28.34 14.22 -16.07
C ILE A 856 27.31 14.63 -15.00
N GLU A 857 27.08 15.94 -14.81
CA GLU A 857 26.20 16.49 -13.77
C GLU A 857 24.71 16.36 -14.10
N LYS A 858 24.36 16.20 -15.38
CA LYS A 858 22.95 16.12 -15.81
C LYS A 858 22.33 14.77 -15.47
N SER A 859 21.03 14.75 -15.23
CA SER A 859 20.31 13.53 -14.83
C SER A 859 20.18 12.54 -15.98
N LYS A 860 20.68 11.31 -15.77
CA LYS A 860 20.49 10.16 -16.69
C LYS A 860 19.16 9.45 -16.45
N GLN A 861 18.61 9.55 -15.23
CA GLN A 861 17.25 9.08 -14.94
C GLN A 861 16.23 9.80 -15.82
N PHE A 862 16.42 11.11 -16.01
CA PHE A 862 15.56 11.92 -16.87
C PHE A 862 15.55 11.41 -18.32
N VAL A 863 16.68 10.90 -18.83
CA VAL A 863 16.75 10.33 -20.18
C VAL A 863 15.83 9.12 -20.32
N TRP A 864 15.89 8.19 -19.35
CA TRP A 864 15.03 7.02 -19.32
C TRP A 864 13.56 7.37 -19.08
N ASP A 865 13.28 8.34 -18.19
CA ASP A 865 11.91 8.79 -17.92
C ASP A 865 11.28 9.43 -19.16
N VAL A 866 12.05 10.17 -19.96
CA VAL A 866 11.58 10.87 -21.17
C VAL A 866 11.56 9.97 -22.40
N SER A 867 12.61 9.16 -22.62
CA SER A 867 12.87 8.47 -23.89
C SER A 867 12.97 6.94 -23.77
N GLY A 868 12.61 6.35 -22.62
CA GLY A 868 12.73 4.91 -22.37
C GLY A 868 12.12 4.03 -23.46
N ASP A 869 10.90 4.37 -23.93
CA ASP A 869 10.22 3.63 -25.00
C ASP A 869 10.99 3.62 -26.33
N GLN A 870 11.65 4.72 -26.68
CA GLN A 870 12.44 4.84 -27.91
C GLN A 870 13.83 4.22 -27.74
N ILE A 871 14.44 4.33 -26.55
CA ILE A 871 15.71 3.68 -26.22
C ILE A 871 15.59 2.15 -26.34
N ILE A 872 14.52 1.56 -25.79
CA ILE A 872 14.27 0.13 -25.91
C ILE A 872 14.13 -0.28 -27.38
N ARG A 873 13.42 0.52 -28.20
CA ARG A 873 13.32 0.28 -29.65
C ARG A 873 14.69 0.35 -30.34
N ASN A 874 15.52 1.34 -30.02
CA ASN A 874 16.86 1.47 -30.57
C ASN A 874 17.75 0.26 -30.20
N LEU A 875 17.70 -0.18 -28.94
CA LEU A 875 18.45 -1.34 -28.45
C LEU A 875 17.99 -2.64 -29.13
N LEU A 876 16.68 -2.86 -29.26
CA LEU A 876 16.14 -4.04 -29.96
C LEU A 876 16.58 -4.08 -31.42
N ASN A 877 16.51 -2.94 -32.13
CA ASN A 877 16.95 -2.85 -33.52
C ASN A 877 18.46 -3.10 -33.68
N ALA A 878 19.27 -2.71 -32.70
CA ALA A 878 20.72 -2.92 -32.70
C ALA A 878 21.14 -4.34 -32.31
N ASN A 879 20.23 -5.15 -31.76
CA ASN A 879 20.48 -6.51 -31.28
C ASN A 879 19.52 -7.52 -31.92
N ASP A 880 19.12 -7.32 -33.19
CA ASP A 880 18.31 -8.25 -33.99
C ASP A 880 17.00 -8.73 -33.33
N GLN A 881 16.35 -7.84 -32.56
CA GLN A 881 15.15 -8.12 -31.75
C GLN A 881 15.35 -9.21 -30.68
N MET A 882 16.60 -9.49 -30.30
CA MET A 882 16.94 -10.47 -29.27
C MET A 882 16.84 -9.89 -27.87
N VAL A 883 16.35 -10.72 -26.95
CA VAL A 883 16.28 -10.43 -25.52
C VAL A 883 16.81 -11.62 -24.75
N GLY A 884 17.75 -11.40 -23.84
CA GLY A 884 18.30 -12.40 -22.93
C GLY A 884 17.86 -12.20 -21.48
N TYR A 885 17.43 -13.27 -20.82
CA TYR A 885 17.14 -13.25 -19.38
C TYR A 885 17.40 -14.59 -18.69
N PRO A 886 17.79 -14.58 -17.41
CA PRO A 886 18.04 -15.80 -16.66
C PRO A 886 16.73 -16.47 -16.24
N VAL A 887 16.64 -17.79 -16.45
CA VAL A 887 15.52 -18.64 -16.01
C VAL A 887 16.06 -19.73 -15.08
N ILE A 888 15.23 -20.19 -14.14
CA ILE A 888 15.62 -21.28 -13.23
C ILE A 888 15.90 -22.54 -14.05
N ASP A 889 17.09 -23.12 -13.85
CA ASP A 889 17.53 -24.35 -14.51
C ASP A 889 18.45 -25.11 -13.54
N PRO A 890 18.07 -26.33 -13.08
CA PRO A 890 18.92 -27.14 -12.20
C PRO A 890 20.34 -27.37 -12.74
N GLN A 891 20.54 -27.33 -14.06
CA GLN A 891 21.83 -27.50 -14.73
C GLN A 891 22.46 -26.16 -15.17
N GLY A 892 21.91 -25.03 -14.72
CA GLY A 892 22.37 -23.69 -15.05
C GLY A 892 23.74 -23.33 -14.47
N ASP A 893 24.48 -22.45 -15.15
CA ASP A 893 25.82 -21.99 -14.79
C ASP A 893 25.82 -20.76 -13.85
N ILE A 894 24.65 -20.19 -13.57
CA ILE A 894 24.50 -18.98 -12.75
C ILE A 894 23.94 -19.36 -11.39
N GLU A 895 24.75 -19.22 -10.35
CA GLU A 895 24.29 -19.40 -8.97
C GLU A 895 23.83 -18.06 -8.36
N PHE A 896 22.60 -18.03 -7.85
CA PHE A 896 22.04 -16.85 -7.19
C PHE A 896 21.00 -17.25 -6.13
N GLY A 897 21.20 -16.82 -4.89
CA GLY A 897 20.20 -17.01 -3.83
C GLY A 897 19.82 -18.48 -3.58
N GLY A 898 20.77 -19.41 -3.75
CA GLY A 898 20.60 -20.85 -3.55
C GLY A 898 19.92 -21.61 -4.69
N LYS A 899 19.72 -20.97 -5.85
CA LYS A 899 19.20 -21.61 -7.08
C LYS A 899 20.21 -21.47 -8.21
N THR A 900 20.13 -22.37 -9.18
CA THR A 900 20.87 -22.32 -10.44
C THR A 900 19.98 -21.79 -11.58
N PHE A 901 20.58 -20.99 -12.46
CA PHE A 901 19.90 -20.35 -13.58
C PHE A 901 20.72 -20.48 -14.85
N LYS A 902 20.04 -20.45 -15.99
CA LYS A 902 20.64 -20.40 -17.32
C LYS A 902 20.09 -19.20 -18.09
N MET A 903 20.92 -18.57 -18.90
CA MET A 903 20.43 -17.53 -19.83
C MET A 903 19.57 -18.17 -20.91
N THR A 904 18.37 -17.61 -21.09
CA THR A 904 17.47 -17.91 -22.21
C THR A 904 17.38 -16.69 -23.11
N GLU A 905 17.32 -16.94 -24.41
CA GLU A 905 17.15 -15.92 -25.43
C GLU A 905 15.76 -16.03 -26.06
N LEU A 906 15.15 -14.88 -26.33
CA LEU A 906 13.86 -14.74 -26.99
C LEU A 906 14.02 -13.76 -28.15
N LYS A 907 13.65 -14.19 -29.36
CA LYS A 907 13.51 -13.29 -30.51
C LYS A 907 12.10 -12.75 -30.56
N LEU A 908 11.95 -11.43 -30.48
CA LEU A 908 10.64 -10.80 -30.64
C LEU A 908 10.31 -10.67 -32.12
N GLU A 909 9.07 -11.00 -32.49
CA GLU A 909 8.52 -10.60 -33.78
C GLU A 909 8.48 -9.08 -33.84
N ASP A 910 8.92 -8.50 -34.97
CA ASP A 910 8.91 -7.05 -35.15
C ASP A 910 7.46 -6.57 -34.99
N PRO A 911 7.17 -5.74 -33.95
CA PRO A 911 5.82 -5.27 -33.70
C PRO A 911 5.23 -4.40 -34.82
N TYR A 912 6.00 -4.12 -35.88
CA TYR A 912 5.56 -3.42 -37.10
C TYR A 912 5.50 -4.30 -38.36
N SER A 913 5.68 -5.62 -38.26
CA SER A 913 5.50 -6.54 -39.39
C SER A 913 4.02 -6.86 -39.70
N GLU A 914 3.10 -6.59 -38.77
CA GLU A 914 1.64 -6.70 -38.96
C GLU A 914 0.97 -5.34 -38.72
N ASN A 915 0.37 -4.77 -39.78
CA ASN A 915 -0.59 -3.63 -39.84
C ASN A 915 -0.25 -2.58 -40.94
N TYR A 916 0.06 -3.04 -42.15
CA TYR A 916 -0.08 -2.22 -43.37
C TYR A 916 -1.01 -2.86 -44.42
N SER A 917 -1.88 -3.78 -44.01
CA SER A 917 -3.00 -4.26 -44.82
C SER A 917 -4.22 -4.55 -43.94
N GLU A 918 -5.30 -3.83 -44.26
CA GLU A 918 -6.68 -3.84 -43.74
C GLU A 918 -7.02 -2.94 -42.55
#